data_AF-A0A929FEG8-F1
#
_entry.id   AF-A0A929FEG8-F1
#
_cell.length_a   1.000
_cell.length_b   1.000
_cell.length_c   1.000
_cell.angle_alpha   90.00
_cell.angle_beta   90.00
_cell.angle_gamma   90.00
#
_symmetry.space_group_name_H-M   'P 1'
#
loop_
_entity.id
_entity.type
_entity.pdbx_description
1 polymer ?
#
loop_
_entity_poly.entity_id
_entity_poly.type
_entity_poly.pdbx_seq_one_letter_code
_entity_poly.pdbx_strand_id
1 'polypeptide(L)'
;MTFPAQFNLSTLNGSNGFVINGIDERDSSGRSVSGVGDINGDGVDDLIIGAFSADSNGNNFAGESYVVFGRTQGFAASLNLADLDGRNGFILSGIGTGDVSGRSVSGAGDINGDGVDDLIIGAPEANPNGIDSGESYVVFGRTQGFAASLNLADLDGSNGFVLRGMEEFDRAGISVSGAGDINGDDIDDLIIGADLATPDGRSVAGKSYVVFGHTQGFAANLNLSTLDGSNGFVLNGIAPDDRAGFSVSGAGDVNGDGIDDLIIGAAGAAPNGNDFAGESYVVFGRDQGFDPSLELSDLDGRNGFVISGMAEYDLSSRSVSGAGDINGDGIDDLIIGAAGADPNGSSSGQSYVVFGNNQGFDLSLDPSTLDGRNGFVINGIDSGDRFGISVSGAEDINGDGIDDLIIGAFGADPNGANSGESYVVFGNNQGFAASLNLSDLNGSNGFILNGIDANDRSGRWVSGAGDINGDGINDLIIGAYGADPNGEGSGESYVVFGRIPLPQVSILATDAEAAEAGTDSGTFTITRTDDTTDALTVTYTVVMTSTATSGSDYDLLTGTVEIPAGVASTPVTLTPINDNRVEGTETVTVELTATADYELDNASSATITIADDDIAGFSLSQTTATVGEVNGSDSFILTLDAEPLSPVEFAISSDNPSEVDVSLSTVILDSSNWETGIEVTLNGQNDTDIDGDTTSTITVSVVATNSDDAFDGLDDQTISVTTTDDDVPPTPPDELDEQTVSVTTTDDDVPPTPPSVDSEPPTGINQPTFRGTGEPSTTVEVLNGATVLGTATVDGNGNWSVTPEAPLAAGEYSLTFRTLDADGNVSALSEPLVFMVDEAASTGGFTPFNDDFTGTEGRDVAFALAGNDIVRGLGGSDRLVGEAGNDQLEGGAGNDRLIGDVGNDILMGGADNDRILGGAGGDRLVGGAGNDRLVGGDGVDTLLGGSDADTLVGGVGNDRLSGQGGNDRMRGNLSADVLNGGAGNDRQFGGAGNDRLNGQGGNDVLRGGADRDVLRGGAGNDRLAGELGNDLIETGAGRDRIFIRPGQGFDRVTDFTDGQDRIVLDRINFGQLSIQQRNTDVLISRGTERLLLLQNTRVGDISDADFV
;
A
#
# COMPACT_ATOMS: atom_id res chain seq x y z
N MET A 1 5.17 -8.94 7.28
CA MET A 1 6.42 -9.61 7.71
C MET A 1 7.11 -10.09 6.45
N THR A 2 8.31 -9.59 6.12
CA THR A 2 9.14 -10.24 5.09
C THR A 2 9.33 -11.72 5.47
N PHE A 3 9.35 -12.63 4.50
CA PHE A 3 9.64 -14.03 4.81
C PHE A 3 11.02 -14.14 5.50
N PRO A 4 11.15 -14.94 6.58
CA PRO A 4 12.45 -15.19 7.14
C PRO A 4 13.28 -16.01 6.14
N ALA A 5 14.60 -15.82 6.11
CA ALA A 5 15.49 -16.62 5.27
C ALA A 5 15.31 -18.14 5.44
N GLN A 6 14.92 -18.57 6.65
CA GLN A 6 14.52 -19.93 6.96
C GLN A 6 13.20 -19.96 7.70
N PHE A 7 12.28 -20.79 7.22
CA PHE A 7 10.96 -21.01 7.77
C PHE A 7 10.82 -22.49 8.16
N ASN A 8 10.58 -22.76 9.45
CA ASN A 8 10.38 -24.13 9.92
C ASN A 8 8.90 -24.50 9.84
N LEU A 9 8.58 -25.59 9.14
CA LEU A 9 7.19 -26.05 8.95
C LEU A 9 6.49 -26.41 10.25
N SER A 10 7.24 -26.69 11.33
CA SER A 10 6.69 -26.90 12.67
C SER A 10 6.10 -25.65 13.34
N THR A 11 6.27 -24.47 12.73
CA THR A 11 5.75 -23.19 13.24
C THR A 11 4.40 -22.79 12.65
N LEU A 12 3.84 -23.62 11.77
CA LEU A 12 2.51 -23.43 11.21
C LEU A 12 1.45 -23.42 12.30
N ASN A 13 0.56 -22.42 12.27
CA ASN A 13 -0.35 -22.13 13.38
C ASN A 13 -1.78 -21.73 12.95
N GLY A 14 -2.07 -21.75 11.65
CA GLY A 14 -3.35 -21.36 11.07
C GLY A 14 -3.40 -19.92 10.55
N SER A 15 -2.45 -19.06 10.95
CA SER A 15 -2.30 -17.68 10.43
C SER A 15 -1.17 -17.53 9.42
N ASN A 16 -0.21 -18.45 9.40
CA ASN A 16 0.92 -18.48 8.47
C ASN A 16 0.93 -19.78 7.63
N GLY A 17 -0.23 -20.43 7.54
CA GLY A 17 -0.41 -21.76 6.98
C GLY A 17 -0.76 -22.82 8.03
N PHE A 18 -0.94 -24.07 7.60
CA PHE A 18 -1.43 -25.17 8.41
C PHE A 18 -0.95 -26.55 7.91
N VAL A 19 -1.08 -27.56 8.76
CA VAL A 19 -0.70 -28.95 8.44
C VAL A 19 -1.93 -29.76 8.05
N ILE A 20 -1.81 -30.61 7.03
CA ILE A 20 -2.81 -31.59 6.61
C ILE A 20 -2.32 -32.98 6.96
N ASN A 21 -3.04 -33.68 7.85
CA ASN A 21 -2.68 -35.00 8.35
C ASN A 21 -3.34 -36.11 7.54
N GLY A 22 -2.53 -37.07 7.07
CA GLY A 22 -2.98 -38.33 6.45
C GLY A 22 -3.80 -39.22 7.39
N ILE A 23 -4.47 -40.24 6.85
CA ILE A 23 -5.47 -41.01 7.57
C ILE A 23 -4.89 -42.30 8.17
N ASP A 24 -4.56 -43.29 7.34
CA ASP A 24 -4.15 -44.62 7.78
C ASP A 24 -2.65 -44.89 7.56
N GLU A 25 -2.11 -45.86 8.31
CA GLU A 25 -0.72 -46.31 8.17
C GLU A 25 -0.44 -46.73 6.71
N ARG A 26 0.63 -46.21 6.11
CA ARG A 26 1.13 -46.50 4.75
C ARG A 26 0.34 -45.94 3.58
N ASP A 27 -0.67 -45.09 3.81
CA ASP A 27 -1.40 -44.41 2.74
C ASP A 27 -0.49 -43.55 1.87
N SER A 28 0.62 -43.06 2.44
CA SER A 28 1.58 -42.16 1.78
C SER A 28 0.90 -40.89 1.26
N SER A 29 -0.01 -40.29 2.05
CA SER A 29 -0.63 -39.02 1.73
C SER A 29 0.42 -37.91 1.56
N GLY A 30 0.19 -36.95 0.68
CA GLY A 30 1.20 -35.93 0.35
C GLY A 30 2.33 -36.47 -0.53
N ARG A 31 2.11 -37.59 -1.24
CA ARG A 31 3.07 -38.07 -2.24
C ARG A 31 3.07 -37.23 -3.52
N SER A 32 1.88 -36.74 -3.88
CA SER A 32 1.63 -35.78 -4.94
C SER A 32 0.64 -34.75 -4.40
N VAL A 33 0.88 -33.48 -4.67
CA VAL A 33 0.08 -32.34 -4.22
C VAL A 33 -0.02 -31.33 -5.34
N SER A 34 -1.14 -30.60 -5.41
CA SER A 34 -1.36 -29.51 -6.37
C SER A 34 -2.45 -28.56 -5.86
N GLY A 35 -2.38 -27.29 -6.24
CA GLY A 35 -3.58 -26.44 -6.33
C GLY A 35 -4.50 -26.96 -7.45
N VAL A 36 -5.80 -26.72 -7.32
CA VAL A 36 -6.80 -27.12 -8.34
C VAL A 36 -7.72 -25.99 -8.77
N GLY A 37 -7.42 -24.74 -8.40
CA GLY A 37 -8.32 -23.61 -8.61
C GLY A 37 -9.59 -23.73 -7.77
N ASP A 38 -10.63 -22.99 -8.13
CA ASP A 38 -11.93 -22.97 -7.44
C ASP A 38 -12.85 -24.08 -7.99
N ILE A 39 -12.68 -25.31 -7.50
CA ILE A 39 -13.50 -26.45 -7.93
C ILE A 39 -14.93 -26.40 -7.39
N ASN A 40 -15.18 -25.56 -6.38
CA ASN A 40 -16.46 -25.50 -5.68
C ASN A 40 -17.28 -24.24 -6.02
N GLY A 41 -16.71 -23.29 -6.76
CA GLY A 41 -17.34 -22.08 -7.27
C GLY A 41 -17.60 -21.02 -6.20
N ASP A 42 -16.80 -20.96 -5.13
CA ASP A 42 -16.92 -19.96 -4.06
C ASP A 42 -15.90 -18.80 -4.12
N GLY A 43 -15.07 -18.78 -5.17
CA GLY A 43 -14.09 -17.75 -5.47
C GLY A 43 -12.79 -17.87 -4.67
N VAL A 44 -12.50 -19.03 -4.10
CA VAL A 44 -11.27 -19.30 -3.33
C VAL A 44 -10.64 -20.59 -3.85
N ASP A 45 -9.31 -20.62 -3.94
CA ASP A 45 -8.63 -21.78 -4.51
C ASP A 45 -8.64 -23.00 -3.57
N ASP A 46 -8.70 -24.17 -4.19
CA ASP A 46 -8.78 -25.45 -3.52
C ASP A 46 -7.51 -26.29 -3.76
N LEU A 47 -7.33 -27.33 -2.95
CA LEU A 47 -6.14 -28.19 -2.99
C LEU A 47 -6.51 -29.65 -3.26
N ILE A 48 -5.61 -30.38 -3.94
CA ILE A 48 -5.66 -31.84 -4.04
C ILE A 48 -4.41 -32.50 -3.46
N ILE A 49 -4.62 -33.58 -2.70
CA ILE A 49 -3.58 -34.40 -2.08
C ILE A 49 -3.76 -35.86 -2.50
N GLY A 50 -2.73 -36.46 -3.09
CA GLY A 50 -2.72 -37.86 -3.50
C GLY A 50 -2.15 -38.80 -2.42
N ALA A 51 -2.84 -39.92 -2.19
CA ALA A 51 -2.45 -41.03 -1.32
C ALA A 51 -2.52 -42.36 -2.09
N PHE A 52 -1.61 -42.52 -3.04
CA PHE A 52 -1.60 -43.65 -3.98
C PHE A 52 -1.49 -45.04 -3.35
N SER A 53 -1.09 -45.14 -2.08
CA SER A 53 -0.97 -46.42 -1.37
C SER A 53 -2.16 -46.74 -0.48
N ALA A 54 -3.17 -45.87 -0.42
CA ALA A 54 -4.35 -46.08 0.41
C ALA A 54 -5.19 -47.29 -0.04
N ASP A 55 -5.74 -48.01 0.93
CA ASP A 55 -6.56 -49.20 0.74
C ASP A 55 -8.05 -48.83 0.55
N SER A 56 -8.36 -48.08 -0.51
CA SER A 56 -9.71 -47.54 -0.74
C SER A 56 -10.77 -48.62 -0.88
N ASN A 57 -11.88 -48.46 -0.16
CA ASN A 57 -13.01 -49.40 -0.14
C ASN A 57 -12.62 -50.87 0.16
N GLY A 58 -11.49 -51.09 0.84
CA GLY A 58 -10.95 -52.41 1.15
C GLY A 58 -10.22 -53.10 -0.01
N ASN A 59 -9.91 -52.37 -1.08
CA ASN A 59 -9.06 -52.82 -2.18
C ASN A 59 -7.63 -52.36 -1.94
N ASN A 60 -6.70 -53.32 -1.82
CA ASN A 60 -5.32 -52.99 -1.49
C ASN A 60 -4.67 -52.11 -2.56
N PHE A 61 -4.02 -51.01 -2.17
CA PHE A 61 -3.32 -50.09 -3.07
C PHE A 61 -4.21 -49.58 -4.23
N ALA A 62 -5.52 -49.44 -4.01
CA ALA A 62 -6.39 -48.80 -4.99
C ALA A 62 -6.10 -47.29 -5.12
N GLY A 63 -5.60 -46.71 -4.02
CA GLY A 63 -5.27 -45.29 -3.92
C GLY A 63 -6.47 -44.41 -3.61
N GLU A 64 -6.21 -43.28 -2.98
CA GLU A 64 -7.18 -42.23 -2.71
C GLU A 64 -6.60 -40.87 -3.07
N SER A 65 -7.47 -39.90 -3.27
CA SER A 65 -7.10 -38.49 -3.34
C SER A 65 -8.09 -37.67 -2.51
N TYR A 66 -7.64 -36.54 -2.00
CA TYR A 66 -8.42 -35.72 -1.10
C TYR A 66 -8.42 -34.29 -1.61
N VAL A 67 -9.61 -33.74 -1.78
CA VAL A 67 -9.78 -32.32 -2.08
C VAL A 67 -10.05 -31.61 -0.77
N VAL A 68 -9.33 -30.52 -0.52
CA VAL A 68 -9.51 -29.64 0.64
C VAL A 68 -9.94 -28.29 0.12
N PHE A 69 -11.07 -27.78 0.63
CA PHE A 69 -11.57 -26.49 0.17
C PHE A 69 -10.89 -25.30 0.84
N GLY A 70 -10.62 -24.26 0.04
CA GLY A 70 -10.24 -22.93 0.45
C GLY A 70 -11.30 -22.25 1.31
N ARG A 71 -10.92 -21.18 2.03
CA ARG A 71 -11.85 -20.32 2.78
C ARG A 71 -11.21 -19.05 3.34
N THR A 72 -11.99 -17.98 3.28
CA THR A 72 -11.71 -16.66 3.87
C THR A 72 -11.78 -16.60 5.40
N GLN A 73 -12.35 -17.61 6.08
CA GLN A 73 -12.48 -17.61 7.54
C GLN A 73 -11.21 -18.06 8.29
N GLY A 74 -10.11 -18.25 7.57
CA GLY A 74 -8.85 -18.76 8.09
C GLY A 74 -8.89 -20.26 8.44
N PHE A 75 -7.72 -20.82 8.72
CA PHE A 75 -7.55 -22.24 9.02
C PHE A 75 -7.15 -22.47 10.47
N ALA A 76 -7.51 -23.62 11.03
CA ALA A 76 -6.85 -24.11 12.23
C ALA A 76 -5.42 -24.55 11.88
N ALA A 77 -4.53 -24.59 12.88
CA ALA A 77 -3.13 -25.04 12.68
C ALA A 77 -2.99 -26.44 12.05
N SER A 78 -4.02 -27.27 12.13
CA SER A 78 -4.04 -28.60 11.53
C SER A 78 -5.43 -28.99 11.04
N LEU A 79 -5.49 -29.73 9.94
CA LEU A 79 -6.66 -30.38 9.36
C LEU A 79 -6.39 -31.88 9.23
N ASN A 80 -7.33 -32.75 9.63
CA ASN A 80 -7.21 -34.18 9.33
C ASN A 80 -8.06 -34.52 8.12
N LEU A 81 -7.52 -35.29 7.18
CA LEU A 81 -8.24 -35.71 5.98
C LEU A 81 -9.45 -36.61 6.27
N ALA A 82 -9.47 -37.27 7.44
CA ALA A 82 -10.62 -38.03 7.92
C ALA A 82 -11.84 -37.16 8.28
N ASP A 83 -11.65 -35.84 8.46
CA ASP A 83 -12.68 -34.89 8.86
C ASP A 83 -13.37 -34.21 7.65
N LEU A 84 -13.05 -34.62 6.41
CA LEU A 84 -13.69 -34.12 5.19
C LEU A 84 -15.15 -34.57 5.11
N ASP A 85 -16.07 -33.64 4.90
CA ASP A 85 -17.51 -33.89 4.98
C ASP A 85 -18.34 -33.35 3.80
N GLY A 86 -17.68 -32.82 2.77
CA GLY A 86 -18.29 -32.21 1.59
C GLY A 86 -18.47 -30.69 1.70
N ARG A 87 -18.28 -30.11 2.89
CA ARG A 87 -18.29 -28.64 3.10
C ARG A 87 -16.91 -28.03 3.27
N ASN A 88 -15.92 -28.85 3.62
CA ASN A 88 -14.51 -28.47 3.83
C ASN A 88 -13.58 -29.25 2.89
N GLY A 89 -14.14 -29.84 1.84
CA GLY A 89 -13.48 -30.79 0.95
C GLY A 89 -14.13 -32.18 0.96
N PHE A 90 -13.60 -33.09 0.17
CA PHE A 90 -14.16 -34.43 -0.05
C PHE A 90 -13.11 -35.47 -0.47
N ILE A 91 -13.47 -36.74 -0.36
CA ILE A 91 -12.60 -37.88 -0.67
C ILE A 91 -12.90 -38.43 -2.07
N LEU A 92 -11.87 -38.70 -2.85
CA LEU A 92 -11.91 -39.37 -4.15
C LEU A 92 -11.36 -40.79 -4.00
N SER A 93 -12.25 -41.77 -4.06
CA SER A 93 -11.90 -43.18 -3.85
C SER A 93 -11.48 -43.87 -5.14
N GLY A 94 -10.29 -44.49 -5.12
CA GLY A 94 -9.80 -45.37 -6.19
C GLY A 94 -10.66 -46.62 -6.37
N ILE A 95 -10.52 -47.25 -7.55
CA ILE A 95 -11.45 -48.29 -8.01
C ILE A 95 -10.92 -49.70 -7.74
N GLY A 96 -9.82 -50.10 -8.40
CA GLY A 96 -9.30 -51.45 -8.43
C GLY A 96 -8.06 -51.67 -7.57
N THR A 97 -7.83 -52.92 -7.16
CA THR A 97 -6.63 -53.31 -6.41
C THR A 97 -5.37 -53.07 -7.22
N GLY A 98 -4.44 -52.28 -6.68
CA GLY A 98 -3.16 -51.98 -7.32
C GLY A 98 -3.23 -50.93 -8.41
N ASP A 99 -4.36 -50.23 -8.61
CA ASP A 99 -4.46 -49.18 -9.62
C ASP A 99 -3.61 -47.94 -9.27
N VAL A 100 -3.27 -47.77 -7.98
CA VAL A 100 -2.47 -46.67 -7.42
C VAL A 100 -2.98 -45.28 -7.81
N SER A 101 -4.30 -45.06 -7.77
CA SER A 101 -4.92 -43.76 -8.03
C SER A 101 -4.39 -42.68 -7.09
N GLY A 102 -4.19 -41.46 -7.58
CA GLY A 102 -3.57 -40.39 -6.79
C GLY A 102 -2.04 -40.48 -6.77
N ARG A 103 -1.46 -41.18 -7.75
CA ARG A 103 0.01 -41.21 -7.96
C ARG A 103 0.54 -39.89 -8.50
N SER A 104 -0.27 -39.23 -9.32
CA SER A 104 -0.10 -37.87 -9.83
C SER A 104 -1.48 -37.22 -9.74
N VAL A 105 -1.52 -35.96 -9.31
CA VAL A 105 -2.74 -35.14 -9.19
C VAL A 105 -2.41 -33.75 -9.70
N SER A 106 -3.38 -33.08 -10.30
CA SER A 106 -3.25 -31.70 -10.78
C SER A 106 -4.62 -31.03 -10.89
N GLY A 107 -4.64 -29.71 -10.83
CA GLY A 107 -5.72 -28.92 -11.43
C GLY A 107 -5.79 -29.18 -12.93
N ALA A 108 -6.98 -29.11 -13.49
CA ALA A 108 -7.23 -29.27 -14.91
C ALA A 108 -7.69 -27.98 -15.60
N GLY A 109 -8.01 -26.92 -14.84
CA GLY A 109 -8.71 -25.75 -15.36
C GLY A 109 -10.17 -26.07 -15.71
N ASP A 110 -10.87 -25.18 -16.39
CA ASP A 110 -12.24 -25.37 -16.85
C ASP A 110 -12.30 -26.09 -18.20
N ILE A 111 -12.11 -27.41 -18.18
CA ILE A 111 -12.04 -28.21 -19.41
C ILE A 111 -13.41 -28.42 -20.08
N ASN A 112 -14.48 -28.02 -19.39
CA ASN A 112 -15.85 -28.25 -19.83
C ASN A 112 -16.60 -26.94 -20.17
N GLY A 113 -15.98 -25.79 -19.92
CA GLY A 113 -16.44 -24.45 -20.26
C GLY A 113 -17.64 -23.99 -19.43
N ASP A 114 -17.77 -24.44 -18.17
CA ASP A 114 -18.85 -24.02 -17.26
C ASP A 114 -18.45 -22.95 -16.24
N GLY A 115 -17.20 -22.49 -16.29
CA GLY A 115 -16.62 -21.43 -15.48
C GLY A 115 -16.19 -21.88 -14.10
N VAL A 116 -16.01 -23.18 -13.86
CA VAL A 116 -15.56 -23.75 -12.59
C VAL A 116 -14.38 -24.70 -12.87
N ASP A 117 -13.34 -24.62 -12.05
CA ASP A 117 -12.15 -25.43 -12.27
C ASP A 117 -12.41 -26.93 -12.06
N ASP A 118 -11.73 -27.75 -12.86
CA ASP A 118 -11.79 -29.20 -12.81
C ASP A 118 -10.46 -29.76 -12.27
N LEU A 119 -10.43 -31.07 -11.98
CA LEU A 119 -9.19 -31.75 -11.55
C LEU A 119 -8.93 -33.05 -12.31
N ILE A 120 -7.67 -33.47 -12.34
CA ILE A 120 -7.22 -34.73 -12.95
C ILE A 120 -6.36 -35.57 -12.00
N ILE A 121 -6.62 -36.88 -12.00
CA ILE A 121 -5.97 -37.88 -11.15
C ILE A 121 -5.42 -39.02 -11.99
N GLY A 122 -4.13 -39.32 -11.83
CA GLY A 122 -3.45 -40.43 -12.48
C GLY A 122 -3.50 -41.75 -11.69
N ALA A 123 -3.76 -42.85 -12.41
CA ALA A 123 -3.72 -44.24 -11.92
C ALA A 123 -2.93 -45.13 -12.90
N PRO A 124 -1.59 -44.99 -12.93
CA PRO A 124 -0.74 -45.58 -13.97
C PRO A 124 -0.70 -47.12 -13.99
N GLU A 125 -1.06 -47.80 -12.90
CA GLU A 125 -1.07 -49.27 -12.82
C GLU A 125 -2.49 -49.86 -13.01
N ALA A 126 -3.46 -49.00 -13.33
CA ALA A 126 -4.79 -49.45 -13.73
C ALA A 126 -4.73 -50.25 -15.05
N ASN A 127 -5.69 -51.15 -15.22
CA ASN A 127 -5.63 -52.20 -16.25
C ASN A 127 -6.78 -52.16 -17.28
N PRO A 128 -7.13 -51.00 -17.90
CA PRO A 128 -8.27 -50.91 -18.82
C PRO A 128 -8.06 -51.72 -20.11
N ASN A 129 -6.84 -51.79 -20.63
CA ASN A 129 -6.52 -52.39 -21.93
C ASN A 129 -5.31 -53.35 -21.87
N GLY A 130 -4.83 -53.70 -20.69
CA GLY A 130 -3.68 -54.58 -20.47
C GLY A 130 -3.15 -54.41 -19.05
N ILE A 131 -2.14 -55.20 -18.68
CA ILE A 131 -1.36 -54.96 -17.45
C ILE A 131 -0.73 -53.56 -17.52
N ASP A 132 -0.92 -52.73 -16.50
CA ASP A 132 -0.34 -51.40 -16.34
C ASP A 132 -0.52 -50.50 -17.58
N SER A 133 -1.66 -50.62 -18.27
CA SER A 133 -1.97 -49.72 -19.41
C SER A 133 -2.28 -48.29 -18.94
N GLY A 134 -2.73 -48.14 -17.69
CA GLY A 134 -2.99 -46.87 -17.02
C GLY A 134 -4.37 -46.26 -17.29
N GLU A 135 -4.90 -45.55 -16.30
CA GLU A 135 -6.09 -44.69 -16.39
C GLU A 135 -5.79 -43.30 -15.82
N SER A 136 -6.58 -42.32 -16.23
CA SER A 136 -6.68 -41.03 -15.55
C SER A 136 -8.14 -40.64 -15.40
N TYR A 137 -8.46 -39.95 -14.32
CA TYR A 137 -9.82 -39.60 -13.95
C TYR A 137 -9.93 -38.08 -13.91
N VAL A 138 -10.87 -37.54 -14.66
CA VAL A 138 -11.20 -36.12 -14.62
C VAL A 138 -12.49 -35.97 -13.85
N VAL A 139 -12.51 -35.06 -12.87
CA VAL A 139 -13.68 -34.79 -12.02
C VAL A 139 -14.06 -33.33 -12.23
N PHE A 140 -15.32 -33.10 -12.58
CA PHE A 140 -15.78 -31.73 -12.83
C PHE A 140 -16.07 -30.96 -11.54
N GLY A 141 -15.69 -29.68 -11.55
CA GLY A 141 -16.09 -28.67 -10.59
C GLY A 141 -17.60 -28.42 -10.59
N ARG A 142 -18.10 -27.84 -9.50
CA ARG A 142 -19.52 -27.43 -9.39
C ARG A 142 -19.81 -26.56 -8.17
N THR A 143 -20.68 -25.59 -8.41
CA THR A 143 -21.28 -24.69 -7.40
C THR A 143 -22.29 -25.36 -6.45
N GLN A 144 -22.77 -26.57 -6.75
CA GLN A 144 -23.81 -27.24 -5.93
C GLN A 144 -23.24 -27.96 -4.70
N GLY A 145 -21.94 -27.84 -4.43
CA GLY A 145 -21.24 -28.52 -3.36
C GLY A 145 -21.02 -30.01 -3.63
N PHE A 146 -20.15 -30.62 -2.84
CA PHE A 146 -19.76 -32.02 -2.98
C PHE A 146 -20.31 -32.88 -1.85
N ALA A 147 -20.54 -34.17 -2.14
CA ALA A 147 -20.69 -35.15 -1.06
C ALA A 147 -19.32 -35.40 -0.41
N ALA A 148 -19.31 -35.84 0.85
CA ALA A 148 -18.07 -36.17 1.58
C ALA A 148 -17.15 -37.16 0.86
N SER A 149 -17.69 -37.98 -0.05
CA SER A 149 -16.90 -38.89 -0.86
C SER A 149 -17.53 -39.07 -2.25
N LEU A 150 -16.68 -39.23 -3.25
CA LEU A 150 -17.02 -39.60 -4.62
C LEU A 150 -16.16 -40.81 -5.04
N ASN A 151 -16.82 -41.88 -5.49
CA ASN A 151 -16.13 -43.03 -6.05
C ASN A 151 -15.82 -42.75 -7.52
N LEU A 152 -14.57 -42.91 -7.95
CA LEU A 152 -14.15 -42.65 -9.33
C LEU A 152 -14.85 -43.57 -10.35
N ALA A 153 -15.42 -44.70 -9.91
CA ALA A 153 -16.24 -45.57 -10.76
C ALA A 153 -17.61 -44.98 -11.12
N ASP A 154 -18.05 -43.93 -10.41
CA ASP A 154 -19.35 -43.26 -10.60
C ASP A 154 -19.26 -42.07 -11.58
N LEU A 155 -18.11 -41.88 -12.24
CA LEU A 155 -17.96 -40.88 -13.31
C LEU A 155 -18.76 -41.30 -14.55
N ASP A 156 -19.65 -40.42 -15.02
CA ASP A 156 -20.64 -40.74 -16.05
C ASP A 156 -20.66 -39.80 -17.25
N GLY A 157 -19.73 -38.84 -17.29
CA GLY A 157 -19.64 -37.80 -18.32
C GLY A 157 -20.34 -36.49 -17.95
N SER A 158 -21.15 -36.47 -16.89
CA SER A 158 -21.78 -35.25 -16.36
C SER A 158 -21.14 -34.72 -15.08
N ASN A 159 -20.37 -35.56 -14.40
CA ASN A 159 -19.62 -35.24 -13.17
C ASN A 159 -18.11 -35.50 -13.33
N GLY A 160 -17.66 -35.64 -14.57
CA GLY A 160 -16.32 -36.08 -14.94
C GLY A 160 -16.32 -37.36 -15.79
N PHE A 161 -15.15 -37.82 -16.19
CA PHE A 161 -14.97 -38.96 -17.08
C PHE A 161 -13.62 -39.66 -16.90
N VAL A 162 -13.48 -40.85 -17.50
CA VAL A 162 -12.26 -41.67 -17.43
C VAL A 162 -11.50 -41.65 -18.76
N LEU A 163 -10.21 -41.33 -18.70
CA LEU A 163 -9.23 -41.48 -19.77
C LEU A 163 -8.55 -42.84 -19.66
N ARG A 164 -8.66 -43.67 -20.70
CA ARG A 164 -8.11 -45.04 -20.71
C ARG A 164 -6.86 -45.15 -21.59
N GLY A 165 -5.75 -45.60 -20.99
CA GLY A 165 -4.50 -45.91 -21.68
C GLY A 165 -4.65 -47.03 -22.71
N MET A 166 -3.74 -47.12 -23.68
CA MET A 166 -3.96 -47.88 -24.91
C MET A 166 -3.40 -49.30 -24.89
N GLU A 167 -2.12 -49.46 -24.53
CA GLU A 167 -1.40 -50.74 -24.60
C GLU A 167 -0.86 -51.19 -23.23
N GLU A 168 -0.54 -52.49 -23.12
CA GLU A 168 0.06 -53.07 -21.92
C GLU A 168 1.41 -52.39 -21.61
N PHE A 169 1.62 -52.05 -20.34
CA PHE A 169 2.79 -51.36 -19.80
C PHE A 169 2.98 -49.91 -20.24
N ASP A 170 2.01 -49.26 -20.87
CA ASP A 170 2.13 -47.84 -21.24
C ASP A 170 2.25 -46.92 -20.01
N ARG A 171 1.59 -47.27 -18.90
CA ARG A 171 1.47 -46.47 -17.68
C ARG A 171 0.91 -45.06 -17.91
N ALA A 172 -0.11 -44.93 -18.73
CA ALA A 172 -0.79 -43.66 -18.91
C ALA A 172 -1.31 -43.11 -17.56
N GLY A 173 -1.05 -41.83 -17.29
CA GLY A 173 -1.38 -41.20 -16.00
C GLY A 173 -0.25 -41.28 -14.97
N ILE A 174 0.98 -41.65 -15.36
CA ILE A 174 2.16 -41.57 -14.48
C ILE A 174 2.46 -40.13 -14.06
N SER A 175 2.15 -39.18 -14.94
CA SER A 175 2.15 -37.73 -14.74
C SER A 175 0.94 -37.17 -15.48
N VAL A 176 0.20 -36.28 -14.83
CA VAL A 176 -0.97 -35.59 -15.39
C VAL A 176 -0.90 -34.11 -15.04
N SER A 177 -1.42 -33.26 -15.92
CA SER A 177 -1.52 -31.81 -15.70
C SER A 177 -2.65 -31.21 -16.55
N GLY A 178 -3.19 -30.09 -16.11
CA GLY A 178 -3.81 -29.13 -17.03
C GLY A 178 -2.79 -28.65 -18.04
N ALA A 179 -3.24 -28.35 -19.26
CA ALA A 179 -2.41 -27.89 -20.35
C ALA A 179 -2.66 -26.42 -20.71
N GLY A 180 -3.66 -25.77 -20.11
CA GLY A 180 -4.17 -24.48 -20.59
C GLY A 180 -4.89 -24.63 -21.92
N ASP A 181 -5.21 -23.52 -22.58
CA ASP A 181 -5.79 -23.52 -23.92
C ASP A 181 -4.69 -23.61 -24.99
N ILE A 182 -4.32 -24.84 -25.36
CA ILE A 182 -3.24 -25.05 -26.33
C ILE A 182 -3.71 -24.95 -27.78
N ASN A 183 -5.03 -24.87 -27.99
CA ASN A 183 -5.66 -24.96 -29.30
C ASN A 183 -6.37 -23.65 -29.71
N GLY A 184 -6.39 -22.65 -28.84
CA GLY A 184 -6.90 -21.30 -29.08
C GLY A 184 -8.43 -21.23 -29.12
N ASP A 185 -9.13 -22.09 -28.38
CA ASP A 185 -10.59 -22.10 -28.30
C ASP A 185 -11.18 -21.59 -26.97
N ASP A 186 -10.34 -20.98 -26.13
CA ASP A 186 -10.64 -20.42 -24.82
C ASP A 186 -11.17 -21.46 -23.81
N ILE A 187 -10.79 -22.73 -23.96
CA ILE A 187 -11.16 -23.83 -23.05
C ILE A 187 -9.90 -24.59 -22.67
N ASP A 188 -9.76 -24.92 -21.38
CA ASP A 188 -8.59 -25.63 -20.88
C ASP A 188 -8.49 -27.06 -21.43
N ASP A 189 -7.27 -27.46 -21.74
CA ASP A 189 -6.91 -28.78 -22.25
C ASP A 189 -6.17 -29.62 -21.18
N LEU A 190 -5.94 -30.89 -21.48
CA LEU A 190 -5.26 -31.83 -20.57
C LEU A 190 -4.04 -32.47 -21.21
N ILE A 191 -2.99 -32.70 -20.43
CA ILE A 191 -1.84 -33.53 -20.83
C ILE A 191 -1.61 -34.73 -19.90
N ILE A 192 -1.40 -35.89 -20.50
CA ILE A 192 -1.24 -37.17 -19.82
C ILE A 192 0.03 -37.88 -20.32
N GLY A 193 0.96 -38.14 -19.40
CA GLY A 193 2.19 -38.88 -19.68
C GLY A 193 2.01 -40.40 -19.64
N ALA A 194 2.73 -41.11 -20.51
CA ALA A 194 2.84 -42.56 -20.60
C ALA A 194 4.28 -42.97 -20.91
N ASP A 195 5.11 -42.93 -19.89
CA ASP A 195 6.57 -42.96 -20.00
C ASP A 195 7.15 -44.29 -20.52
N LEU A 196 6.40 -45.39 -20.44
CA LEU A 196 6.84 -46.69 -20.95
C LEU A 196 6.23 -47.08 -22.30
N ALA A 197 5.41 -46.22 -22.87
CA ALA A 197 4.78 -46.49 -24.15
C ALA A 197 5.82 -46.73 -25.26
N THR A 198 5.46 -47.56 -26.23
CA THR A 198 6.35 -48.02 -27.31
C THR A 198 5.88 -47.50 -28.69
N PRO A 199 5.99 -46.18 -28.97
CA PRO A 199 5.56 -45.61 -30.25
C PRO A 199 6.33 -46.22 -31.42
N ASP A 200 5.59 -46.70 -32.43
CA ASP A 200 6.14 -47.32 -33.65
C ASP A 200 7.18 -48.43 -33.42
N GLY A 201 7.08 -49.14 -32.29
CA GLY A 201 8.01 -50.21 -31.92
C GLY A 201 9.33 -49.72 -31.30
N ARG A 202 9.47 -48.42 -31.00
CA ARG A 202 10.59 -47.85 -30.24
C ARG A 202 10.38 -48.14 -28.75
N SER A 203 11.00 -49.22 -28.28
CA SER A 203 10.83 -49.74 -26.91
C SER A 203 11.00 -48.64 -25.87
N VAL A 204 9.95 -48.35 -25.10
CA VAL A 204 10.02 -47.42 -23.96
C VAL A 204 10.51 -46.01 -24.36
N ALA A 205 10.22 -45.58 -25.59
CA ALA A 205 10.48 -44.20 -25.99
C ALA A 205 9.54 -43.21 -25.30
N GLY A 206 8.37 -43.69 -24.86
CA GLY A 206 7.36 -42.92 -24.16
C GLY A 206 6.40 -42.18 -25.09
N LYS A 207 5.23 -41.82 -24.56
CA LYS A 207 4.22 -40.99 -25.22
C LYS A 207 3.64 -39.98 -24.23
N SER A 208 3.11 -38.89 -24.76
CA SER A 208 2.16 -38.04 -24.06
C SER A 208 0.89 -37.90 -24.90
N TYR A 209 -0.25 -37.71 -24.24
CA TYR A 209 -1.54 -37.51 -24.87
C TYR A 209 -2.07 -36.16 -24.47
N VAL A 210 -2.51 -35.38 -25.45
CA VAL A 210 -3.21 -34.13 -25.23
C VAL A 210 -4.68 -34.36 -25.56
N VAL A 211 -5.57 -33.96 -24.66
CA VAL A 211 -7.02 -34.11 -24.82
C VAL A 211 -7.63 -32.72 -24.76
N PHE A 212 -8.39 -32.35 -25.80
CA PHE A 212 -8.98 -31.01 -25.85
C PHE A 212 -10.23 -30.89 -24.98
N GLY A 213 -10.34 -29.76 -24.27
CA GLY A 213 -11.54 -29.30 -23.60
C GLY A 213 -12.67 -29.05 -24.58
N HIS A 214 -13.92 -29.14 -24.12
CA HIS A 214 -15.07 -28.65 -24.90
C HIS A 214 -16.38 -28.56 -24.09
N THR A 215 -17.28 -27.69 -24.55
CA THR A 215 -18.63 -27.50 -23.96
C THR A 215 -19.68 -28.55 -24.35
N GLN A 216 -19.37 -29.52 -25.22
CA GLN A 216 -20.36 -30.49 -25.71
C GLN A 216 -20.61 -31.68 -24.75
N GLY A 217 -19.92 -31.70 -23.61
CA GLY A 217 -19.97 -32.77 -22.61
C GLY A 217 -19.21 -34.02 -23.03
N PHE A 218 -18.63 -34.72 -22.06
CA PHE A 218 -17.74 -35.84 -22.32
C PHE A 218 -18.46 -37.18 -22.21
N ALA A 219 -17.99 -38.18 -22.95
CA ALA A 219 -18.42 -39.55 -22.70
C ALA A 219 -17.79 -40.04 -21.39
N ALA A 220 -18.53 -40.81 -20.58
CA ALA A 220 -18.03 -41.39 -19.32
C ALA A 220 -16.66 -42.09 -19.44
N ASN A 221 -16.35 -42.63 -20.61
CA ASN A 221 -15.05 -43.23 -20.91
C ASN A 221 -14.57 -42.73 -22.28
N LEU A 222 -13.39 -42.12 -22.29
CA LEU A 222 -12.67 -41.75 -23.50
C LEU A 222 -11.41 -42.61 -23.62
N ASN A 223 -11.23 -43.26 -24.76
CA ASN A 223 -10.04 -44.07 -25.02
C ASN A 223 -9.03 -43.22 -25.78
N LEU A 224 -7.79 -43.14 -25.28
CA LEU A 224 -6.74 -42.29 -25.86
C LEU A 224 -6.37 -42.69 -27.31
N SER A 225 -6.74 -43.90 -27.75
CA SER A 225 -6.60 -44.33 -29.15
C SER A 225 -7.56 -43.64 -30.13
N THR A 226 -8.52 -42.86 -29.63
CA THR A 226 -9.53 -42.16 -30.43
C THR A 226 -9.18 -40.70 -30.71
N LEU A 227 -8.03 -40.24 -30.26
CA LEU A 227 -7.52 -38.90 -30.55
C LEU A 227 -7.20 -38.77 -32.05
N ASP A 228 -7.76 -37.76 -32.70
CA ASP A 228 -7.72 -37.60 -34.16
C ASP A 228 -7.31 -36.20 -34.64
N GLY A 229 -6.80 -35.36 -33.73
CA GLY A 229 -6.40 -33.98 -33.98
C GLY A 229 -7.54 -32.97 -33.80
N SER A 230 -8.80 -33.41 -33.71
CA SER A 230 -9.95 -32.54 -33.41
C SER A 230 -10.45 -32.62 -31.97
N ASN A 231 -10.07 -33.67 -31.25
CA ASN A 231 -10.40 -33.92 -29.84
C ASN A 231 -9.14 -34.14 -29.00
N GLY A 232 -7.99 -33.72 -29.52
CA GLY A 232 -6.66 -33.95 -28.98
C GLY A 232 -5.76 -34.77 -29.91
N PHE A 233 -4.52 -35.00 -29.50
CA PHE A 233 -3.47 -35.64 -30.30
C PHE A 233 -2.43 -36.35 -29.44
N VAL A 234 -1.54 -37.12 -30.09
CA VAL A 234 -0.49 -37.90 -29.43
C VAL A 234 0.89 -37.31 -29.71
N LEU A 235 1.72 -37.18 -28.67
CA LEU A 235 3.14 -36.83 -28.76
C LEU A 235 3.98 -38.10 -28.63
N ASN A 236 4.79 -38.41 -29.64
CA ASN A 236 5.60 -39.64 -29.66
C ASN A 236 7.07 -39.35 -29.30
N GLY A 237 7.59 -40.09 -28.32
CA GLY A 237 9.00 -40.07 -27.92
C GLY A 237 9.95 -40.55 -29.01
N ILE A 238 11.20 -40.06 -28.98
CA ILE A 238 12.12 -40.11 -30.11
C ILE A 238 12.86 -41.46 -30.21
N ALA A 239 13.65 -41.81 -29.20
CA ALA A 239 14.52 -42.98 -29.20
C ALA A 239 14.15 -43.99 -28.09
N PRO A 240 14.56 -45.26 -28.23
CA PRO A 240 14.31 -46.25 -27.19
C PRO A 240 14.90 -45.84 -25.84
N ASP A 241 14.18 -46.15 -24.77
CA ASP A 241 14.53 -45.84 -23.38
C ASP A 241 14.53 -44.35 -22.99
N ASP A 242 14.15 -43.42 -23.88
CA ASP A 242 14.07 -41.98 -23.59
C ASP A 242 13.02 -41.65 -22.52
N ARG A 243 11.91 -42.41 -22.48
CA ARG A 243 10.80 -42.24 -21.54
C ARG A 243 10.14 -40.87 -21.57
N ALA A 244 9.86 -40.33 -22.77
CA ALA A 244 9.07 -39.11 -22.91
C ALA A 244 7.70 -39.27 -22.23
N GLY A 245 7.25 -38.21 -21.54
CA GLY A 245 6.03 -38.26 -20.74
C GLY A 245 6.23 -38.83 -19.32
N PHE A 246 7.48 -38.92 -18.85
CA PHE A 246 7.76 -39.21 -17.44
C PHE A 246 7.26 -38.10 -16.52
N SER A 247 7.39 -36.86 -16.97
CA SER A 247 6.83 -35.66 -16.37
C SER A 247 6.21 -34.82 -17.48
N VAL A 248 5.02 -34.27 -17.26
CA VAL A 248 4.32 -33.38 -18.20
C VAL A 248 3.70 -32.23 -17.43
N SER A 249 3.63 -31.07 -18.05
CA SER A 249 2.96 -29.88 -17.50
C SER A 249 2.54 -28.94 -18.64
N GLY A 250 1.54 -28.09 -18.40
CA GLY A 250 1.36 -26.87 -19.17
C GLY A 250 2.58 -25.96 -18.98
N ALA A 251 2.96 -25.26 -20.02
CA ALA A 251 4.10 -24.35 -20.00
C ALA A 251 3.68 -22.87 -19.90
N GLY A 252 2.39 -22.56 -20.08
CA GLY A 252 1.94 -21.19 -20.35
C GLY A 252 2.33 -20.74 -21.76
N ASP A 253 2.15 -19.47 -22.09
CA ASP A 253 2.56 -18.87 -23.36
C ASP A 253 4.04 -18.48 -23.33
N VAL A 254 4.92 -19.46 -23.56
CA VAL A 254 6.37 -19.23 -23.50
C VAL A 254 6.91 -18.52 -24.74
N ASN A 255 6.09 -18.40 -25.78
CA ASN A 255 6.47 -17.84 -27.07
C ASN A 255 5.81 -16.48 -27.36
N GLY A 256 4.94 -15.99 -26.47
CA GLY A 256 4.31 -14.68 -26.51
C GLY A 256 3.28 -14.52 -27.64
N ASP A 257 2.64 -15.61 -28.10
CA ASP A 257 1.60 -15.58 -29.13
C ASP A 257 0.15 -15.64 -28.61
N GLY A 258 0.00 -15.73 -27.28
CA GLY A 258 -1.25 -15.72 -26.53
C GLY A 258 -1.95 -17.08 -26.48
N ILE A 259 -1.24 -18.18 -26.75
CA ILE A 259 -1.77 -19.55 -26.70
C ILE A 259 -0.85 -20.38 -25.80
N ASP A 260 -1.44 -21.23 -24.96
CA ASP A 260 -0.66 -22.03 -24.02
C ASP A 260 0.19 -23.09 -24.73
N ASP A 261 1.39 -23.29 -24.19
CA ASP A 261 2.36 -24.26 -24.68
C ASP A 261 2.46 -25.46 -23.72
N LEU A 262 3.20 -26.50 -24.13
CA LEU A 262 3.39 -27.72 -23.34
C LEU A 262 4.87 -27.99 -23.06
N ILE A 263 5.17 -28.56 -21.90
CA ILE A 263 6.50 -29.12 -21.60
C ILE A 263 6.44 -30.61 -21.24
N ILE A 264 7.30 -31.40 -21.88
CA ILE A 264 7.36 -32.86 -21.75
C ILE A 264 8.78 -33.28 -21.38
N GLY A 265 8.92 -33.96 -20.25
CA GLY A 265 10.20 -34.51 -19.79
C GLY A 265 10.46 -35.94 -20.25
N ALA A 266 11.70 -36.19 -20.66
CA ALA A 266 12.25 -37.49 -21.03
C ALA A 266 13.57 -37.74 -20.29
N ALA A 267 13.46 -38.06 -18.99
CA ALA A 267 14.63 -38.22 -18.12
C ALA A 267 15.54 -39.41 -18.49
N GLY A 268 15.09 -40.31 -19.37
CA GLY A 268 15.89 -41.42 -19.90
C GLY A 268 16.72 -41.04 -21.13
N ALA A 269 16.44 -39.90 -21.77
CA ALA A 269 17.09 -39.49 -23.00
C ALA A 269 18.61 -39.31 -22.83
N ALA A 270 19.33 -39.59 -23.91
CA ALA A 270 20.79 -39.55 -23.95
C ALA A 270 21.32 -38.48 -24.94
N PRO A 271 21.01 -37.18 -24.71
CA PRO A 271 21.48 -36.10 -25.57
C PRO A 271 23.00 -36.12 -25.65
N ASN A 272 23.54 -35.84 -26.84
CA ASN A 272 24.98 -35.81 -27.09
C ASN A 272 25.74 -37.11 -26.71
N GLY A 273 25.02 -38.22 -26.52
CA GLY A 273 25.58 -39.51 -26.09
C GLY A 273 25.85 -39.62 -24.58
N ASN A 274 25.27 -38.74 -23.76
CA ASN A 274 25.34 -38.79 -22.31
C ASN A 274 24.12 -39.53 -21.76
N ASP A 275 24.30 -40.79 -21.36
CA ASP A 275 23.20 -41.64 -20.85
C ASP A 275 22.49 -40.98 -19.66
N PHE A 276 21.15 -40.95 -19.68
CA PHE A 276 20.32 -40.38 -18.60
C PHE A 276 20.63 -38.92 -18.25
N ALA A 277 21.18 -38.15 -19.20
CA ALA A 277 21.29 -36.70 -19.04
C ALA A 277 19.89 -36.04 -19.09
N GLY A 278 18.97 -36.62 -19.86
CA GLY A 278 17.57 -36.19 -20.00
C GLY A 278 17.36 -35.10 -21.04
N GLU A 279 16.16 -35.02 -21.61
CA GLU A 279 15.73 -33.94 -22.52
C GLU A 279 14.33 -33.46 -22.13
N SER A 280 14.09 -32.16 -22.20
CA SER A 280 12.74 -31.57 -22.14
C SER A 280 12.35 -31.08 -23.53
N TYR A 281 11.11 -31.34 -23.93
CA TYR A 281 10.55 -30.90 -25.19
C TYR A 281 9.46 -29.90 -24.91
N VAL A 282 9.59 -28.71 -25.49
CA VAL A 282 8.56 -27.67 -25.45
C VAL A 282 7.82 -27.72 -26.78
N VAL A 283 6.50 -27.81 -26.75
CA VAL A 283 5.63 -27.88 -27.93
C VAL A 283 4.71 -26.68 -27.92
N PHE A 284 4.73 -25.89 -28.99
CA PHE A 284 3.91 -24.68 -29.03
C PHE A 284 2.44 -24.96 -29.35
N GLY A 285 1.56 -24.26 -28.65
CA GLY A 285 0.14 -24.15 -28.91
C GLY A 285 -0.15 -23.50 -30.27
N ARG A 286 -1.36 -23.69 -30.81
CA ARG A 286 -1.80 -23.02 -32.04
C ARG A 286 -3.30 -23.15 -32.35
N ASP A 287 -3.83 -22.09 -32.96
CA ASP A 287 -5.22 -21.97 -33.44
C ASP A 287 -5.54 -22.74 -34.75
N GLN A 288 -4.53 -23.32 -35.41
CA GLN A 288 -4.70 -24.02 -36.70
C GLN A 288 -5.04 -25.51 -36.56
N GLY A 289 -5.24 -26.00 -35.33
CA GLY A 289 -5.47 -27.41 -35.02
C GLY A 289 -4.23 -28.29 -35.14
N PHE A 290 -4.34 -29.51 -34.64
CA PHE A 290 -3.24 -30.47 -34.58
C PHE A 290 -3.48 -31.67 -35.50
N ASP A 291 -2.40 -32.24 -36.02
CA ASP A 291 -2.47 -33.57 -36.62
C ASP A 291 -2.70 -34.60 -35.48
N PRO A 292 -3.31 -35.76 -35.75
CA PRO A 292 -3.56 -36.80 -34.73
C PRO A 292 -2.32 -37.23 -33.94
N SER A 293 -1.13 -37.04 -34.51
CA SER A 293 0.14 -37.36 -33.89
C SER A 293 1.22 -36.37 -34.29
N LEU A 294 2.06 -35.98 -33.34
CA LEU A 294 3.29 -35.20 -33.53
C LEU A 294 4.48 -36.02 -33.00
N GLU A 295 5.51 -36.15 -33.82
CA GLU A 295 6.79 -36.72 -33.38
C GLU A 295 7.63 -35.62 -32.72
N LEU A 296 8.15 -35.87 -31.52
CA LEU A 296 9.01 -34.90 -30.83
C LEU A 296 10.31 -34.60 -31.60
N SER A 297 10.70 -35.48 -32.54
CA SER A 297 11.82 -35.23 -33.46
C SER A 297 11.52 -34.21 -34.56
N ASP A 298 10.25 -33.86 -34.75
CA ASP A 298 9.78 -32.93 -35.79
C ASP A 298 9.68 -31.48 -35.29
N LEU A 299 10.12 -31.21 -34.05
CA LEU A 299 10.30 -29.84 -33.55
C LEU A 299 11.37 -29.11 -34.40
N ASP A 300 11.13 -27.85 -34.75
CA ASP A 300 11.99 -27.07 -35.66
C ASP A 300 12.29 -25.63 -35.19
N GLY A 301 11.89 -25.27 -33.96
CA GLY A 301 11.97 -23.92 -33.41
C GLY A 301 10.75 -23.04 -33.71
N ARG A 302 9.84 -23.45 -34.61
CA ARG A 302 8.58 -22.75 -34.89
C ARG A 302 7.35 -23.42 -34.30
N ASN A 303 7.45 -24.71 -33.98
CA ASN A 303 6.40 -25.53 -33.38
C ASN A 303 6.85 -26.08 -32.01
N GLY A 304 7.94 -25.53 -31.47
CA GLY A 304 8.58 -25.99 -30.24
C GLY A 304 10.08 -26.18 -30.39
N PHE A 305 10.74 -26.48 -29.28
CA PHE A 305 12.19 -26.64 -29.16
C PHE A 305 12.57 -27.67 -28.09
N VAL A 306 13.85 -28.01 -28.00
CA VAL A 306 14.39 -29.03 -27.08
C VAL A 306 15.40 -28.42 -26.12
N ILE A 307 15.31 -28.76 -24.84
CA ILE A 307 16.29 -28.41 -23.82
C ILE A 307 17.06 -29.68 -23.46
N SER A 308 18.37 -29.70 -23.75
CA SER A 308 19.19 -30.90 -23.56
C SER A 308 19.92 -30.90 -22.22
N GLY A 309 19.79 -31.98 -21.46
CA GLY A 309 20.58 -32.22 -20.25
C GLY A 309 22.07 -32.25 -20.53
N MET A 310 22.87 -31.83 -19.55
CA MET A 310 24.30 -31.55 -19.74
C MET A 310 25.20 -32.77 -19.53
N ALA A 311 25.08 -33.47 -18.40
CA ALA A 311 25.98 -34.57 -18.02
C ALA A 311 25.24 -35.90 -17.77
N GLU A 312 26.00 -36.99 -17.88
CA GLU A 312 25.51 -38.36 -17.68
C GLU A 312 24.90 -38.51 -16.27
N TYR A 313 23.69 -39.09 -16.18
CA TYR A 313 22.94 -39.26 -14.94
C TYR A 313 22.50 -37.99 -14.20
N ASP A 314 22.53 -36.82 -14.84
CA ASP A 314 21.93 -35.60 -14.27
C ASP A 314 20.41 -35.76 -14.06
N LEU A 315 19.76 -36.64 -14.84
CA LEU A 315 18.32 -36.87 -14.81
C LEU A 315 17.54 -35.56 -14.95
N SER A 316 18.00 -34.67 -15.84
CA SER A 316 17.23 -33.48 -16.22
C SER A 316 15.87 -33.91 -16.74
N SER A 317 14.86 -33.04 -16.59
CA SER A 317 13.47 -33.29 -17.00
C SER A 317 12.72 -34.35 -16.19
N ARG A 318 13.27 -34.79 -15.06
CA ARG A 318 12.58 -35.69 -14.13
C ARG A 318 11.34 -35.04 -13.51
N SER A 319 11.36 -33.71 -13.38
CA SER A 319 10.23 -32.84 -13.08
C SER A 319 10.34 -31.62 -14.00
N VAL A 320 9.24 -31.25 -14.64
CA VAL A 320 9.12 -30.05 -15.48
C VAL A 320 7.83 -29.33 -15.11
N SER A 321 7.82 -28.01 -15.23
CA SER A 321 6.66 -27.16 -15.00
C SER A 321 6.79 -25.86 -15.78
N GLY A 322 5.68 -25.24 -16.16
CA GLY A 322 5.62 -23.78 -16.34
C GLY A 322 6.04 -23.09 -15.04
N ALA A 323 6.74 -21.96 -15.17
CA ALA A 323 7.21 -21.16 -14.06
C ALA A 323 6.37 -19.88 -13.86
N GLY A 324 5.49 -19.55 -14.81
CA GLY A 324 4.91 -18.20 -14.90
C GLY A 324 5.93 -17.18 -15.39
N ASP A 325 5.59 -15.90 -15.38
CA ASP A 325 6.49 -14.80 -15.72
C ASP A 325 7.36 -14.39 -14.52
N ILE A 326 8.46 -15.12 -14.31
CA ILE A 326 9.31 -14.89 -13.14
C ILE A 326 10.24 -13.68 -13.30
N ASN A 327 10.26 -13.08 -14.50
CA ASN A 327 11.15 -11.98 -14.85
C ASN A 327 10.40 -10.68 -15.16
N GLY A 328 9.06 -10.68 -15.09
CA GLY A 328 8.20 -9.52 -15.24
C GLY A 328 8.17 -8.93 -16.65
N ASP A 329 8.39 -9.74 -17.69
CA ASP A 329 8.35 -9.29 -19.10
C ASP A 329 7.05 -9.62 -19.85
N GLY A 330 6.11 -10.27 -19.16
CA GLY A 330 4.77 -10.65 -19.62
C GLY A 330 4.76 -11.91 -20.48
N ILE A 331 5.79 -12.77 -20.40
CA ILE A 331 5.88 -14.03 -21.14
C ILE A 331 6.19 -15.15 -20.14
N ASP A 332 5.52 -16.28 -20.26
CA ASP A 332 5.72 -17.39 -19.34
C ASP A 332 7.12 -18.02 -19.49
N ASP A 333 7.69 -18.39 -18.35
CA ASP A 333 8.98 -19.02 -18.23
C ASP A 333 8.84 -20.52 -17.90
N LEU A 334 9.96 -21.25 -17.96
CA LEU A 334 9.99 -22.69 -17.72
C LEU A 334 10.94 -23.07 -16.59
N ILE A 335 10.58 -24.06 -15.78
CA ILE A 335 11.49 -24.67 -14.81
C ILE A 335 11.67 -26.18 -15.03
N ILE A 336 12.94 -26.61 -15.02
CA ILE A 336 13.34 -27.99 -15.28
C ILE A 336 14.23 -28.48 -14.14
N GLY A 337 13.81 -29.55 -13.47
CA GLY A 337 14.58 -30.20 -12.40
C GLY A 337 15.59 -31.23 -12.92
N ALA A 338 16.81 -31.20 -12.35
CA ALA A 338 17.93 -32.12 -12.62
C ALA A 338 18.50 -32.66 -11.30
N ALA A 339 17.70 -33.47 -10.59
CA ALA A 339 18.01 -33.97 -9.25
C ALA A 339 19.23 -34.89 -9.14
N GLY A 340 19.73 -35.39 -10.28
CA GLY A 340 20.95 -36.20 -10.34
C GLY A 340 22.23 -35.38 -10.48
N ALA A 341 22.12 -34.10 -10.82
CA ALA A 341 23.28 -33.25 -11.12
C ALA A 341 24.20 -33.03 -9.92
N ASP A 342 25.46 -32.73 -10.21
CA ASP A 342 26.55 -32.71 -9.22
C ASP A 342 27.25 -31.33 -9.03
N PRO A 343 26.55 -30.18 -8.92
CA PRO A 343 27.20 -28.87 -8.82
C PRO A 343 28.07 -28.73 -7.55
N ASN A 344 27.60 -29.29 -6.43
CA ASN A 344 28.24 -29.16 -5.12
C ASN A 344 28.51 -30.52 -4.43
N GLY A 345 28.51 -31.60 -5.21
CA GLY A 345 28.71 -32.96 -4.73
C GLY A 345 27.70 -33.93 -5.35
N SER A 346 27.88 -35.23 -5.09
CA SER A 346 27.07 -36.27 -5.73
C SER A 346 25.58 -36.11 -5.41
N SER A 347 24.75 -36.01 -6.44
CA SER A 347 23.31 -35.75 -6.42
C SER A 347 22.94 -34.59 -5.49
N SER A 348 23.72 -33.52 -5.52
CA SER A 348 23.32 -32.25 -4.87
C SER A 348 22.14 -31.62 -5.61
N GLY A 349 22.04 -31.86 -6.92
CA GLY A 349 20.91 -31.46 -7.76
C GLY A 349 21.03 -30.05 -8.31
N GLN A 350 20.36 -29.80 -9.44
CA GLN A 350 20.23 -28.49 -10.07
C GLN A 350 18.80 -28.31 -10.58
N SER A 351 18.42 -27.05 -10.81
CA SER A 351 17.28 -26.70 -11.66
C SER A 351 17.70 -25.66 -12.69
N TYR A 352 17.06 -25.69 -13.85
CA TYR A 352 17.25 -24.71 -14.91
C TYR A 352 15.97 -23.91 -15.07
N VAL A 353 16.09 -22.60 -15.05
CA VAL A 353 15.01 -21.70 -15.44
C VAL A 353 15.34 -21.16 -16.82
N VAL A 354 14.37 -21.22 -17.72
CA VAL A 354 14.51 -20.77 -19.12
C VAL A 354 13.46 -19.71 -19.35
N PHE A 355 13.88 -18.52 -19.79
CA PHE A 355 12.92 -17.45 -20.03
C PHE A 355 12.17 -17.62 -21.34
N GLY A 356 10.89 -17.23 -21.32
CA GLY A 356 10.02 -17.04 -22.46
C GLY A 356 10.60 -16.07 -23.49
N ASN A 357 10.22 -16.19 -24.76
CA ASN A 357 10.78 -15.34 -25.81
C ASN A 357 9.89 -15.20 -27.06
N ASN A 358 9.33 -14.00 -27.23
CA ASN A 358 8.53 -13.61 -28.40
C ASN A 358 9.32 -13.34 -29.70
N GLN A 359 10.66 -13.44 -29.67
CA GLN A 359 11.50 -13.40 -30.86
C GLN A 359 11.77 -14.80 -31.43
N GLY A 360 11.25 -15.85 -30.77
CA GLY A 360 11.38 -17.24 -31.15
C GLY A 360 12.63 -17.93 -30.58
N PHE A 361 12.61 -19.26 -30.62
CA PHE A 361 13.63 -20.12 -30.03
C PHE A 361 14.48 -20.80 -31.11
N ASP A 362 15.77 -21.00 -30.81
CA ASP A 362 16.57 -21.97 -31.55
C ASP A 362 16.03 -23.39 -31.26
N LEU A 363 16.16 -24.31 -32.23
CA LEU A 363 15.68 -25.69 -32.09
C LEU A 363 16.17 -26.39 -30.82
N SER A 364 17.38 -26.08 -30.36
CA SER A 364 17.97 -26.70 -29.19
C SER A 364 18.62 -25.67 -28.29
N LEU A 365 18.25 -25.71 -27.01
CA LEU A 365 18.83 -24.92 -25.93
C LEU A 365 19.75 -25.81 -25.09
N ASP A 366 20.99 -25.34 -24.92
CA ASP A 366 21.95 -25.92 -23.98
C ASP A 366 21.93 -25.10 -22.68
N PRO A 367 21.55 -25.68 -21.52
CA PRO A 367 21.48 -24.97 -20.24
C PRO A 367 22.80 -24.30 -19.82
N SER A 368 23.95 -24.72 -20.35
CA SER A 368 25.23 -24.03 -20.09
C SER A 368 25.33 -22.64 -20.72
N THR A 369 24.37 -22.28 -21.59
CA THR A 369 24.27 -20.97 -22.25
C THR A 369 23.38 -19.98 -21.50
N LEU A 370 22.74 -20.40 -20.40
CA LEU A 370 21.95 -19.54 -19.53
C LEU A 370 22.86 -18.48 -18.86
N ASP A 371 22.51 -17.21 -19.02
CA ASP A 371 23.38 -16.10 -18.60
C ASP A 371 22.68 -15.01 -17.77
N GLY A 372 21.44 -15.25 -17.37
CA GLY A 372 20.59 -14.32 -16.64
C GLY A 372 19.70 -13.46 -17.53
N ARG A 373 19.87 -13.50 -18.86
CA ARG A 373 19.01 -12.80 -19.84
C ARG A 373 18.08 -13.72 -20.61
N ASN A 374 18.37 -15.02 -20.61
CA ASN A 374 17.64 -16.08 -21.28
C ASN A 374 17.29 -17.21 -20.30
N GLY A 375 17.31 -16.91 -19.01
CA GLY A 375 17.21 -17.86 -17.90
C GLY A 375 18.51 -18.00 -17.12
N PHE A 376 18.50 -18.86 -16.10
CA PHE A 376 19.59 -19.06 -15.15
C PHE A 376 19.57 -20.46 -14.51
N VAL A 377 20.67 -20.82 -13.85
CA VAL A 377 20.82 -22.11 -13.16
C VAL A 377 20.70 -21.94 -11.66
N ILE A 378 19.98 -22.85 -10.99
CA ILE A 378 19.89 -22.91 -9.53
C ILE A 378 20.63 -24.15 -9.05
N ASN A 379 21.63 -23.96 -8.18
CA ASN A 379 22.47 -25.05 -7.67
C ASN A 379 22.02 -25.51 -6.28
N GLY A 380 21.81 -26.82 -6.13
CA GLY A 380 21.61 -27.47 -4.84
C GLY A 380 22.81 -27.33 -3.90
N ILE A 381 22.60 -27.49 -2.60
CA ILE A 381 23.60 -27.13 -1.57
C ILE A 381 24.53 -28.31 -1.26
N ASP A 382 24.01 -29.40 -0.71
CA ASP A 382 24.80 -30.49 -0.18
C ASP A 382 24.63 -31.79 -0.98
N SER A 383 25.64 -32.67 -0.88
CA SER A 383 25.62 -33.96 -1.57
C SER A 383 24.51 -34.86 -1.03
N GLY A 384 23.59 -35.28 -1.90
CA GLY A 384 22.51 -36.19 -1.59
C GLY A 384 21.15 -35.52 -1.39
N ASP A 385 21.10 -34.18 -1.36
CA ASP A 385 19.88 -33.40 -1.19
C ASP A 385 18.86 -33.64 -2.32
N ARG A 386 19.36 -33.92 -3.52
CA ARG A 386 18.57 -34.15 -4.74
C ARG A 386 17.65 -32.96 -5.04
N PHE A 387 18.16 -31.75 -4.92
CA PHE A 387 17.47 -30.53 -5.30
C PHE A 387 16.96 -30.60 -6.76
N GLY A 388 15.76 -30.09 -7.03
CA GLY A 388 15.14 -30.21 -8.36
C GLY A 388 14.47 -31.57 -8.59
N ILE A 389 14.15 -32.31 -7.53
CA ILE A 389 13.37 -33.57 -7.63
C ILE A 389 11.92 -33.32 -8.04
N SER A 390 11.40 -32.16 -7.66
CA SER A 390 10.07 -31.62 -7.93
C SER A 390 10.26 -30.11 -8.08
N VAL A 391 9.69 -29.55 -9.13
CA VAL A 391 9.71 -28.11 -9.43
C VAL A 391 8.30 -27.68 -9.82
N SER A 392 7.92 -26.46 -9.47
CA SER A 392 6.65 -25.84 -9.85
C SER A 392 6.80 -24.33 -9.88
N GLY A 393 6.02 -23.66 -10.71
CA GLY A 393 5.64 -22.27 -10.46
C GLY A 393 4.92 -22.18 -9.11
N ALA A 394 5.16 -21.10 -8.38
CA ALA A 394 4.50 -20.77 -7.14
C ALA A 394 3.52 -19.60 -7.31
N GLU A 395 3.48 -18.98 -8.50
CA GLU A 395 2.81 -17.71 -8.77
C GLU A 395 3.33 -16.62 -7.83
N ASP A 396 2.64 -15.49 -7.67
CA ASP A 396 3.09 -14.42 -6.76
C ASP A 396 2.72 -14.70 -5.29
N ILE A 397 3.68 -15.23 -4.51
CA ILE A 397 3.45 -15.54 -3.09
C ILE A 397 3.84 -14.39 -2.15
N ASN A 398 4.45 -13.34 -2.70
CA ASN A 398 4.98 -12.22 -1.96
C ASN A 398 4.24 -10.89 -2.24
N GLY A 399 3.32 -10.89 -3.20
CA GLY A 399 2.48 -9.76 -3.58
C GLY A 399 3.21 -8.67 -4.37
N ASP A 400 4.32 -8.96 -5.04
CA ASP A 400 5.07 -7.98 -5.86
C ASP A 400 4.66 -7.96 -7.33
N GLY A 401 3.70 -8.79 -7.73
CA GLY A 401 3.16 -8.93 -9.08
C GLY A 401 4.04 -9.72 -10.04
N ILE A 402 5.03 -10.47 -9.55
CA ILE A 402 5.92 -11.31 -10.35
C ILE A 402 5.82 -12.75 -9.85
N ASP A 403 5.80 -13.71 -10.77
CA ASP A 403 5.70 -15.12 -10.39
C ASP A 403 6.97 -15.63 -9.68
N ASP A 404 6.75 -16.48 -8.68
CA ASP A 404 7.78 -17.11 -7.88
C ASP A 404 7.94 -18.60 -8.23
N LEU A 405 8.96 -19.23 -7.66
CA LEU A 405 9.27 -20.64 -7.88
C LEU A 405 9.33 -21.43 -6.58
N ILE A 406 8.85 -22.68 -6.60
CA ILE A 406 9.11 -23.65 -5.52
C ILE A 406 9.84 -24.90 -6.03
N ILE A 407 10.90 -25.28 -5.31
CA ILE A 407 11.75 -26.43 -5.65
C ILE A 407 11.97 -27.33 -4.43
N GLY A 408 11.73 -28.62 -4.61
CA GLY A 408 11.90 -29.63 -3.56
C GLY A 408 13.30 -30.23 -3.48
N ALA A 409 13.73 -30.57 -2.25
CA ALA A 409 14.96 -31.29 -1.93
C ALA A 409 14.73 -32.27 -0.75
N PHE A 410 13.99 -33.34 -1.01
CA PHE A 410 13.61 -34.30 0.05
C PHE A 410 14.77 -35.03 0.74
N GLY A 411 15.96 -35.01 0.13
CA GLY A 411 17.16 -35.64 0.68
C GLY A 411 17.90 -34.77 1.69
N ALA A 412 17.54 -33.50 1.81
CA ALA A 412 18.17 -32.56 2.74
C ALA A 412 17.89 -32.92 4.21
N ASP A 413 18.79 -32.49 5.10
CA ASP A 413 18.84 -32.93 6.50
C ASP A 413 18.70 -31.78 7.54
N PRO A 414 17.79 -30.80 7.39
CA PRO A 414 17.72 -29.64 8.31
C PRO A 414 17.44 -30.04 9.76
N ASN A 415 16.60 -31.05 9.98
CA ASN A 415 16.18 -31.52 11.30
C ASN A 415 16.41 -33.04 11.50
N GLY A 416 17.28 -33.63 10.69
CA GLY A 416 17.63 -35.06 10.73
C GLY A 416 17.58 -35.70 9.34
N ALA A 417 18.02 -36.96 9.26
CA ALA A 417 18.20 -37.66 7.99
C ALA A 417 16.92 -37.71 7.14
N ASN A 418 16.96 -37.18 5.92
CA ASN A 418 15.86 -37.02 4.97
C ASN A 418 14.62 -36.36 5.60
N SER A 419 14.82 -35.37 6.47
CA SER A 419 13.71 -34.51 6.92
C SER A 419 13.17 -33.65 5.77
N GLY A 420 14.06 -33.29 4.84
CA GLY A 420 13.74 -32.63 3.59
C GLY A 420 13.66 -31.12 3.70
N GLU A 421 13.93 -30.44 2.59
CA GLU A 421 13.76 -28.99 2.43
C GLU A 421 12.96 -28.70 1.17
N SER A 422 12.33 -27.53 1.12
CA SER A 422 11.87 -26.90 -0.11
C SER A 422 12.40 -25.48 -0.16
N TYR A 423 12.60 -24.95 -1.35
CA TYR A 423 13.19 -23.65 -1.59
C TYR A 423 12.24 -22.83 -2.39
N VAL A 424 11.97 -21.62 -1.92
CA VAL A 424 11.21 -20.63 -2.65
C VAL A 424 12.18 -19.59 -3.17
N VAL A 425 12.09 -19.28 -4.46
CA VAL A 425 12.90 -18.25 -5.12
C VAL A 425 11.96 -17.21 -5.67
N PHE A 426 12.18 -15.95 -5.29
CA PHE A 426 11.31 -14.88 -5.76
C PHE A 426 11.61 -14.44 -7.19
N GLY A 427 10.55 -14.08 -7.91
CA GLY A 427 10.59 -13.39 -9.19
C GLY A 427 11.37 -12.08 -9.13
N ASN A 428 11.90 -11.62 -10.27
CA ASN A 428 12.70 -10.39 -10.29
C ASN A 428 12.75 -9.69 -11.66
N ASN A 429 12.09 -8.53 -11.75
CA ASN A 429 12.11 -7.67 -12.95
C ASN A 429 13.39 -6.83 -13.15
N GLN A 430 14.31 -6.83 -12.19
CA GLN A 430 15.64 -6.24 -12.31
C GLN A 430 16.65 -7.20 -12.97
N GLY A 431 16.23 -8.44 -13.21
CA GLY A 431 16.99 -9.49 -13.88
C GLY A 431 17.80 -10.37 -12.95
N PHE A 432 18.14 -11.56 -13.46
CA PHE A 432 18.83 -12.60 -12.69
C PHE A 432 20.32 -12.68 -13.04
N ALA A 433 21.12 -13.18 -12.09
CA ALA A 433 22.46 -13.64 -12.42
C ALA A 433 22.40 -14.99 -13.16
N ALA A 434 23.42 -15.31 -13.95
CA ALA A 434 23.52 -16.60 -14.65
C ALA A 434 23.38 -17.84 -13.75
N SER A 435 23.71 -17.69 -12.46
CA SER A 435 23.53 -18.75 -11.47
C SER A 435 23.11 -18.19 -10.12
N LEU A 436 22.16 -18.85 -9.47
CA LEU A 436 21.75 -18.62 -8.09
C LEU A 436 22.24 -19.77 -7.20
N ASN A 437 22.84 -19.44 -6.05
CA ASN A 437 23.12 -20.42 -5.01
C ASN A 437 22.07 -20.29 -3.91
N LEU A 438 21.48 -21.40 -3.49
CA LEU A 438 20.39 -21.40 -2.50
C LEU A 438 20.82 -20.90 -1.11
N SER A 439 22.12 -20.90 -0.80
CA SER A 439 22.65 -20.30 0.42
C SER A 439 22.51 -18.77 0.47
N ASP A 440 22.25 -18.14 -0.68
CA ASP A 440 22.13 -16.69 -0.81
C ASP A 440 20.68 -16.20 -0.57
N LEU A 441 19.74 -17.13 -0.36
CA LEU A 441 18.36 -16.83 0.03
C LEU A 441 18.32 -16.18 1.40
N ASN A 442 17.69 -15.02 1.51
CA ASN A 442 17.75 -14.18 2.70
C ASN A 442 16.40 -13.59 3.15
N GLY A 443 15.31 -13.99 2.49
CA GLY A 443 13.96 -13.47 2.76
C GLY A 443 13.51 -12.35 1.83
N SER A 444 14.43 -11.70 1.10
CA SER A 444 14.12 -10.68 0.08
C SER A 444 14.21 -11.20 -1.36
N ASN A 445 14.84 -12.36 -1.57
CA ASN A 445 15.03 -13.01 -2.87
C ASN A 445 14.55 -14.46 -2.84
N GLY A 446 13.73 -14.81 -1.85
CA GLY A 446 13.28 -16.16 -1.53
C GLY A 446 13.76 -16.64 -0.15
N PHE A 447 13.35 -17.85 0.22
CA PHE A 447 13.57 -18.46 1.53
C PHE A 447 13.54 -19.99 1.50
N ILE A 448 13.96 -20.60 2.60
CA ILE A 448 14.05 -22.06 2.75
C ILE A 448 12.94 -22.55 3.70
N LEU A 449 12.23 -23.60 3.30
CA LEU A 449 11.23 -24.33 4.08
C LEU A 449 11.84 -25.62 4.64
N ASN A 450 12.05 -25.67 5.95
CA ASN A 450 12.67 -26.81 6.62
C ASN A 450 11.62 -27.85 7.04
N GLY A 451 11.81 -29.11 6.60
CA GLY A 451 11.07 -30.28 7.07
C GLY A 451 11.23 -30.52 8.58
N ILE A 452 10.30 -31.26 9.17
CA ILE A 452 10.14 -31.31 10.63
C ILE A 452 10.95 -32.44 11.26
N ASP A 453 10.63 -33.69 10.93
CA ASP A 453 11.21 -34.89 11.54
C ASP A 453 12.02 -35.72 10.53
N ALA A 454 12.93 -36.54 11.05
CA ALA A 454 13.75 -37.39 10.21
C ALA A 454 12.92 -38.44 9.46
N ASN A 455 13.14 -38.55 8.15
CA ASN A 455 12.45 -39.42 7.19
C ASN A 455 11.06 -38.95 6.73
N ASP A 456 10.61 -37.75 7.12
CA ASP A 456 9.39 -37.16 6.58
C ASP A 456 9.45 -36.96 5.07
N ARG A 457 10.67 -36.71 4.55
CA ARG A 457 10.96 -36.48 3.13
C ARG A 457 10.10 -35.35 2.56
N SER A 458 9.96 -34.27 3.32
CA SER A 458 9.30 -33.04 2.89
C SER A 458 9.96 -32.50 1.61
N GLY A 459 9.20 -31.85 0.74
CA GLY A 459 9.72 -31.37 -0.55
C GLY A 459 9.97 -32.49 -1.56
N ARG A 460 9.34 -33.67 -1.39
CA ARG A 460 9.36 -34.70 -2.44
C ARG A 460 8.45 -34.33 -3.61
N TRP A 461 7.38 -33.62 -3.32
CA TRP A 461 6.45 -33.02 -4.26
C TRP A 461 6.10 -31.63 -3.73
N VAL A 462 6.11 -30.64 -4.60
CA VAL A 462 5.82 -29.24 -4.28
C VAL A 462 4.95 -28.67 -5.39
N SER A 463 4.10 -27.71 -5.06
CA SER A 463 3.27 -26.98 -6.00
C SER A 463 2.90 -25.61 -5.43
N GLY A 464 2.62 -24.64 -6.30
CA GLY A 464 1.73 -23.54 -5.95
C GLY A 464 0.35 -24.08 -5.53
N ALA A 465 -0.33 -23.37 -4.64
CA ALA A 465 -1.62 -23.75 -4.08
C ALA A 465 -2.76 -22.81 -4.50
N GLY A 466 -2.46 -21.70 -5.20
CA GLY A 466 -3.40 -20.58 -5.37
C GLY A 466 -3.67 -19.86 -4.05
N ASP A 467 -4.62 -18.93 -4.04
CA ASP A 467 -5.09 -18.24 -2.84
C ASP A 467 -6.14 -19.09 -2.10
N ILE A 468 -5.67 -20.03 -1.27
CA ILE A 468 -6.56 -20.93 -0.51
C ILE A 468 -7.22 -20.19 0.68
N ASN A 469 -6.63 -19.09 1.12
CA ASN A 469 -7.05 -18.40 2.33
C ASN A 469 -7.91 -17.16 2.05
N GLY A 470 -8.03 -16.76 0.79
CA GLY A 470 -8.87 -15.66 0.31
C GLY A 470 -8.33 -14.28 0.66
N ASP A 471 -7.02 -14.13 0.81
CA ASP A 471 -6.35 -12.84 1.10
C ASP A 471 -5.77 -12.15 -0.13
N GLY A 472 -5.95 -12.74 -1.31
CA GLY A 472 -5.48 -12.25 -2.60
C GLY A 472 -4.01 -12.56 -2.89
N ILE A 473 -3.35 -13.40 -2.10
CA ILE A 473 -1.95 -13.79 -2.30
C ILE A 473 -1.84 -15.30 -2.44
N ASN A 474 -0.98 -15.75 -3.36
CA ASN A 474 -0.83 -17.17 -3.62
C ASN A 474 -0.10 -17.90 -2.49
N ASP A 475 -0.54 -19.12 -2.24
CA ASP A 475 -0.04 -19.99 -1.20
C ASP A 475 0.78 -21.15 -1.78
N LEU A 476 1.42 -21.93 -0.91
CA LEU A 476 2.25 -23.07 -1.28
C LEU A 476 1.76 -24.36 -0.65
N ILE A 477 1.91 -25.49 -1.36
CA ILE A 477 1.72 -26.82 -0.78
C ILE A 477 2.95 -27.71 -0.94
N ILE A 478 3.34 -28.36 0.16
CA ILE A 478 4.53 -29.21 0.26
C ILE A 478 4.14 -30.59 0.79
N GLY A 479 4.44 -31.64 0.03
CA GLY A 479 4.17 -33.02 0.40
C GLY A 479 5.28 -33.67 1.25
N ALA A 480 4.88 -34.36 2.32
CA ALA A 480 5.75 -35.11 3.24
C ALA A 480 5.17 -36.49 3.53
N TYR A 481 5.11 -37.33 2.50
CA TYR A 481 4.54 -38.68 2.58
C TYR A 481 5.22 -39.65 3.56
N GLY A 482 6.41 -39.32 4.05
CA GLY A 482 7.12 -40.12 5.05
C GLY A 482 6.73 -39.78 6.49
N ALA A 483 5.98 -38.69 6.71
CA ALA A 483 5.56 -38.26 8.04
C ALA A 483 4.53 -39.23 8.64
N ASP A 484 4.46 -39.26 9.97
CA ASP A 484 3.73 -40.29 10.73
C ASP A 484 2.60 -39.75 11.66
N PRO A 485 1.72 -38.81 11.23
CA PRO A 485 0.72 -38.21 12.11
C PRO A 485 -0.26 -39.22 12.72
N ASN A 486 -0.60 -40.27 11.96
CA ASN A 486 -1.56 -41.30 12.35
C ASN A 486 -1.02 -42.74 12.20
N GLY A 487 0.30 -42.90 12.07
CA GLY A 487 0.98 -44.17 11.88
C GLY A 487 2.10 -44.09 10.83
N GLU A 488 2.95 -45.12 10.78
CA GLU A 488 4.11 -45.21 9.85
C GLU A 488 3.69 -44.97 8.39
N GLY A 489 4.18 -43.90 7.77
CA GLY A 489 3.91 -43.52 6.38
C GLY A 489 2.45 -43.13 6.12
N SER A 490 1.73 -42.63 7.12
CA SER A 490 0.39 -42.05 6.91
C SER A 490 0.45 -40.75 6.09
N GLY A 491 1.55 -39.99 6.23
CA GLY A 491 1.89 -38.83 5.42
C GLY A 491 1.29 -37.53 5.93
N GLU A 492 1.98 -36.42 5.66
CA GLU A 492 1.51 -35.05 5.89
C GLU A 492 1.63 -34.22 4.61
N SER A 493 0.90 -33.11 4.55
CA SER A 493 1.17 -32.01 3.62
C SER A 493 1.13 -30.70 4.40
N TYR A 494 1.95 -29.74 3.98
CA TYR A 494 2.05 -28.44 4.63
C TYR A 494 1.59 -27.37 3.66
N VAL A 495 0.63 -26.57 4.10
CA VAL A 495 0.25 -25.35 3.39
C VAL A 495 0.96 -24.19 4.07
N VAL A 496 1.64 -23.36 3.29
CA VAL A 496 2.32 -22.16 3.77
C VAL A 496 1.66 -20.97 3.09
N PHE A 497 1.16 -20.03 3.88
CA PHE A 497 0.49 -18.88 3.30
C PHE A 497 1.48 -17.87 2.72
N GLY A 498 1.13 -17.36 1.54
CA GLY A 498 1.69 -16.16 0.94
C GLY A 498 1.48 -14.96 1.85
N ARG A 499 2.22 -13.89 1.60
CA ARG A 499 2.00 -12.60 2.29
C ARG A 499 2.78 -11.48 1.64
N ILE A 500 2.16 -10.31 1.70
CA ILE A 500 2.81 -9.05 1.39
C ILE A 500 3.81 -8.69 2.52
N PRO A 501 5.08 -8.39 2.22
CA PRO A 501 6.01 -7.80 3.15
C PRO A 501 5.42 -6.56 3.84
N LEU A 502 5.65 -6.42 5.16
CA LEU A 502 5.18 -5.22 5.85
C LEU A 502 6.18 -4.08 5.62
N PRO A 503 5.71 -2.82 5.59
CA PRO A 503 6.55 -1.63 5.65
C PRO A 503 7.61 -1.68 6.75
N GLN A 504 8.87 -1.35 6.46
CA GLN A 504 9.85 -1.04 7.52
C GLN A 504 9.92 0.46 7.77
N VAL A 505 9.78 0.87 9.03
CA VAL A 505 9.72 2.26 9.47
C VAL A 505 10.90 2.62 10.36
N SER A 506 11.43 3.83 10.16
CA SER A 506 12.54 4.42 10.92
C SER A 506 12.23 5.87 11.32
N ILE A 507 12.97 6.40 12.30
CA ILE A 507 12.87 7.79 12.75
C ILE A 507 14.27 8.44 12.82
N LEU A 508 14.35 9.70 12.42
CA LEU A 508 15.55 10.54 12.50
C LEU A 508 15.19 11.95 12.97
N ALA A 509 15.99 12.55 13.85
CA ALA A 509 15.91 13.99 14.13
C ALA A 509 16.59 14.76 12.98
N THR A 510 15.81 15.14 11.97
CA THR A 510 16.30 15.90 10.81
C THR A 510 16.61 17.35 11.16
N ASP A 511 15.94 17.88 12.19
CA ASP A 511 16.34 19.08 12.89
C ASP A 511 16.40 18.76 14.39
N ALA A 512 17.61 18.65 14.92
CA ALA A 512 17.88 18.14 16.27
C ALA A 512 18.02 19.25 17.32
N GLU A 513 17.95 20.51 16.91
CA GLU A 513 18.06 21.69 17.77
C GLU A 513 16.76 22.50 17.67
N ALA A 514 16.27 22.99 18.79
CA ALA A 514 15.11 23.87 18.91
C ALA A 514 15.41 24.93 19.98
N ALA A 515 14.70 26.06 19.97
CA ALA A 515 14.88 27.10 20.97
C ALA A 515 13.54 27.73 21.36
N GLU A 516 13.40 28.02 22.65
CA GLU A 516 12.23 28.75 23.19
C GLU A 516 12.20 30.20 22.68
N ALA A 517 13.38 30.79 22.43
CA ALA A 517 13.49 32.07 21.74
C ALA A 517 13.03 31.99 20.28
N GLY A 518 11.91 32.63 19.97
CA GLY A 518 11.49 32.92 18.60
C GLY A 518 10.60 31.84 18.00
N THR A 519 10.95 31.35 16.80
CA THR A 519 10.14 30.35 16.06
C THR A 519 10.94 29.12 15.67
N ASP A 520 12.03 28.82 16.40
CA ASP A 520 12.97 27.76 16.04
C ASP A 520 12.50 26.41 16.60
N SER A 521 11.86 25.62 15.75
CA SER A 521 11.26 24.32 16.08
C SER A 521 12.18 23.16 15.71
N GLY A 522 12.19 22.10 16.52
CA GLY A 522 12.84 20.85 16.14
C GLY A 522 11.95 19.97 15.26
N THR A 523 12.53 19.05 14.49
CA THR A 523 11.76 18.16 13.59
C THR A 523 12.31 16.73 13.60
N PHE A 524 11.46 15.78 13.97
CA PHE A 524 11.65 14.37 13.66
C PHE A 524 11.11 14.07 12.26
N THR A 525 11.77 13.23 11.49
CA THR A 525 11.25 12.67 10.23
C THR A 525 11.11 11.17 10.40
N ILE A 526 9.90 10.67 10.21
CA ILE A 526 9.60 9.24 10.19
C ILE A 526 9.54 8.80 8.73
N THR A 527 10.25 7.73 8.39
CA THR A 527 10.44 7.25 7.01
C THR A 527 10.07 5.78 6.90
N ARG A 528 9.43 5.38 5.80
CA ARG A 528 9.10 4.00 5.44
C ARG A 528 9.87 3.52 4.19
N THR A 529 9.84 2.23 3.88
CA THR A 529 10.66 1.61 2.81
C THR A 529 9.88 0.76 1.81
N ASP A 530 8.58 0.57 2.05
CA ASP A 530 7.57 -0.07 1.20
C ASP A 530 7.12 0.82 0.04
N ASP A 531 6.26 0.25 -0.80
CA ASP A 531 5.43 1.03 -1.72
C ASP A 531 4.64 2.11 -0.97
N THR A 532 4.53 3.28 -1.59
CA THR A 532 3.93 4.46 -0.96
C THR A 532 2.45 4.65 -1.29
N THR A 533 1.84 3.75 -2.07
CA THR A 533 0.45 3.80 -2.53
C THR A 533 -0.55 4.08 -1.40
N ASP A 534 -0.46 3.35 -0.29
CA ASP A 534 -1.32 3.56 0.87
C ASP A 534 -0.72 4.48 1.92
N ALA A 535 -1.59 5.16 2.68
CA ALA A 535 -1.17 5.90 3.85
C ALA A 535 -0.82 4.95 5.01
N LEU A 536 0.19 5.27 5.81
CA LEU A 536 0.65 4.47 6.94
C LEU A 536 0.64 5.29 8.24
N THR A 537 -0.15 4.86 9.24
CA THR A 537 -0.15 5.49 10.57
C THR A 537 0.94 4.88 11.46
N VAL A 538 1.94 5.68 11.81
CA VAL A 538 3.06 5.28 12.67
C VAL A 538 2.85 5.78 14.10
N THR A 539 3.00 4.88 15.06
CA THR A 539 2.89 5.15 16.49
C THR A 539 4.27 5.36 17.12
N TYR A 540 4.38 6.38 17.97
CA TYR A 540 5.60 6.71 18.70
C TYR A 540 5.30 7.19 20.13
N THR A 541 6.28 7.08 21.01
CA THR A 541 6.15 7.49 22.41
C THR A 541 7.33 8.34 22.86
N VAL A 542 7.10 9.32 23.72
CA VAL A 542 8.16 10.09 24.37
C VAL A 542 8.75 9.24 25.50
N VAL A 543 10.07 9.03 25.46
CA VAL A 543 10.76 8.16 26.40
C VAL A 543 10.87 8.87 27.75
N MET A 544 10.68 8.13 28.86
CA MET A 544 10.70 8.64 30.24
C MET A 544 12.03 9.26 30.68
N THR A 545 13.11 9.10 29.91
CA THR A 545 14.42 9.71 30.18
C THR A 545 14.58 11.09 29.55
N SER A 546 13.58 11.58 28.79
CA SER A 546 13.51 12.96 28.32
C SER A 546 13.47 13.90 29.51
N THR A 547 14.14 15.05 29.43
CA THR A 547 14.18 16.04 30.51
C THR A 547 13.05 17.06 30.39
N ALA A 548 12.67 17.40 29.14
CA ALA A 548 11.56 18.29 28.85
C ALA A 548 10.19 17.61 29.04
N THR A 549 9.23 18.42 29.48
CA THR A 549 7.87 18.11 29.89
C THR A 549 6.86 18.62 28.87
N SER A 550 6.04 17.72 28.34
CA SER A 550 5.00 18.09 27.37
C SER A 550 3.95 19.01 28.00
N GLY A 551 3.60 20.09 27.29
CA GLY A 551 2.66 21.11 27.70
C GLY A 551 3.25 22.21 28.60
N SER A 552 4.47 22.03 29.08
CA SER A 552 5.27 23.10 29.71
C SER A 552 6.32 23.61 28.73
N ASP A 553 7.17 22.71 28.21
CA ASP A 553 8.41 23.09 27.51
C ASP A 553 8.24 22.92 25.98
N TYR A 554 7.25 22.13 25.56
CA TYR A 554 6.87 21.97 24.15
C TYR A 554 5.40 21.55 24.00
N ASP A 555 4.83 21.83 22.82
CA ASP A 555 3.46 21.44 22.46
C ASP A 555 3.22 19.93 22.57
N LEU A 556 1.98 19.53 22.85
CA LEU A 556 1.63 18.11 22.96
C LEU A 556 1.88 17.36 21.64
N LEU A 557 2.78 16.37 21.69
CA LEU A 557 2.93 15.40 20.60
C LEU A 557 1.80 14.37 20.68
N THR A 558 1.15 14.11 19.55
CA THR A 558 -0.02 13.22 19.42
C THR A 558 0.27 11.75 19.68
N GLY A 559 1.54 11.34 19.60
CA GLY A 559 1.98 9.94 19.71
C GLY A 559 1.67 9.09 18.48
N THR A 560 1.10 9.68 17.44
CA THR A 560 0.85 9.06 16.13
C THR A 560 1.08 10.07 15.02
N VAL A 561 1.61 9.60 13.89
CA VAL A 561 1.74 10.40 12.67
C VAL A 561 1.32 9.58 11.46
N GLU A 562 0.63 10.19 10.51
CA GLU A 562 0.33 9.55 9.24
C GLU A 562 1.42 9.89 8.22
N ILE A 563 1.95 8.87 7.56
CA ILE A 563 2.67 9.01 6.30
C ILE A 563 1.62 8.90 5.19
N PRO A 564 1.26 10.00 4.50
CA PRO A 564 0.19 9.94 3.50
C PRO A 564 0.54 9.02 2.33
N ALA A 565 -0.50 8.62 1.58
CA ALA A 565 -0.34 8.00 0.28
C ALA A 565 0.56 8.85 -0.65
N GLY A 566 1.45 8.20 -1.39
CA GLY A 566 2.42 8.79 -2.32
C GLY A 566 3.65 9.44 -1.67
N VAL A 567 3.84 9.35 -0.35
CA VAL A 567 5.02 9.86 0.34
C VAL A 567 5.69 8.78 1.19
N ALA A 568 7.03 8.80 1.21
CA ALA A 568 7.84 7.85 1.96
C ALA A 568 8.19 8.33 3.38
N SER A 569 7.89 9.59 3.71
CA SER A 569 8.25 10.16 5.01
C SER A 569 7.37 11.34 5.40
N THR A 570 7.12 11.49 6.70
CA THR A 570 6.39 12.64 7.27
C THR A 570 7.17 13.27 8.43
N PRO A 571 7.21 14.60 8.53
CA PRO A 571 7.77 15.28 9.68
C PRO A 571 6.81 15.26 10.89
N VAL A 572 7.37 15.10 12.08
CA VAL A 572 6.75 15.41 13.36
C VAL A 572 7.49 16.61 13.94
N THR A 573 6.83 17.76 13.93
CA THR A 573 7.39 19.02 14.44
C THR A 573 7.23 19.08 15.94
N LEU A 574 8.33 19.40 16.63
CA LEU A 574 8.36 19.73 18.03
C LEU A 574 8.46 21.26 18.13
N THR A 575 7.41 21.88 18.66
CA THR A 575 7.36 23.33 18.88
C THR A 575 7.65 23.61 20.35
N PRO A 576 8.78 24.26 20.67
CA PRO A 576 9.05 24.72 22.03
C PRO A 576 8.00 25.74 22.49
N ILE A 577 7.68 25.74 23.77
CA ILE A 577 6.82 26.74 24.39
C ILE A 577 7.76 27.73 25.09
N ASN A 578 7.72 28.99 24.66
CA ASN A 578 8.44 30.05 25.36
C ASN A 578 7.68 30.36 26.66
N ASP A 579 8.33 30.17 27.79
CA ASP A 579 7.82 30.61 29.09
C ASP A 579 8.75 31.68 29.70
N ASN A 580 8.74 31.83 31.02
CA ASN A 580 9.61 32.81 31.70
C ASN A 580 10.46 32.10 32.77
N ARG A 581 10.70 30.79 32.66
CA ARG A 581 11.23 29.93 33.71
C ARG A 581 12.67 29.55 33.41
N VAL A 582 13.55 29.73 34.38
CA VAL A 582 14.99 29.42 34.17
C VAL A 582 15.26 27.93 34.44
N GLU A 583 15.29 27.10 33.40
CA GLU A 583 15.45 25.64 33.52
C GLU A 583 16.67 25.04 32.80
N GLY A 584 17.32 25.80 31.93
CA GLY A 584 18.48 25.35 31.15
C GLY A 584 18.09 24.43 29.98
N THR A 585 19.10 23.97 29.23
CA THR A 585 18.87 23.18 28.00
C THR A 585 18.31 21.78 28.31
N GLU A 586 17.24 21.42 27.60
CA GLU A 586 16.51 20.18 27.78
C GLU A 586 16.49 19.27 26.53
N THR A 587 15.96 18.05 26.66
CA THR A 587 15.88 17.09 25.55
C THR A 587 14.55 16.34 25.51
N VAL A 588 14.07 16.07 24.30
CA VAL A 588 12.93 15.19 24.00
C VAL A 588 13.39 14.03 23.14
N THR A 589 13.23 12.80 23.63
CA THR A 589 13.53 11.57 22.88
C THR A 589 12.24 10.83 22.55
N VAL A 590 12.07 10.47 21.29
CA VAL A 590 10.92 9.70 20.79
C VAL A 590 11.39 8.30 20.35
N GLU A 591 10.59 7.28 20.66
CA GLU A 591 10.79 5.89 20.24
C GLU A 591 9.56 5.34 19.51
N LEU A 592 9.78 4.70 18.36
CA LEU A 592 8.75 4.05 17.56
C LEU A 592 8.32 2.71 18.17
N THR A 593 7.07 2.31 17.91
CA THR A 593 6.55 0.99 18.30
C THR A 593 6.11 0.21 17.07
N ALA A 594 6.56 -1.05 16.89
CA ALA A 594 6.10 -1.92 15.80
C ALA A 594 4.60 -2.26 15.96
N THR A 595 3.88 -2.44 14.86
CA THR A 595 2.45 -2.79 14.88
C THR A 595 2.18 -3.97 13.93
N ALA A 596 0.90 -4.30 13.69
CA ALA A 596 0.53 -5.26 12.66
C ALA A 596 0.73 -4.70 11.24
N ASP A 597 0.80 -3.38 11.09
CA ASP A 597 0.81 -2.67 9.81
C ASP A 597 2.23 -2.28 9.37
N TYR A 598 3.23 -2.37 10.25
CA TYR A 598 4.64 -2.11 9.93
C TYR A 598 5.61 -2.70 10.95
N GLU A 599 6.84 -2.93 10.49
CA GLU A 599 7.99 -3.31 11.30
C GLU A 599 8.96 -2.14 11.48
N LEU A 600 9.85 -2.24 12.46
CA LEU A 600 10.86 -1.22 12.74
C LEU A 600 12.20 -1.61 12.11
N ASP A 601 12.82 -0.65 11.42
CA ASP A 601 14.23 -0.74 11.07
C ASP A 601 15.11 -0.39 12.30
N ASN A 602 16.41 -0.54 12.17
CA ASN A 602 17.42 -0.33 13.20
C ASN A 602 17.42 1.08 13.82
N ALA A 603 16.89 2.08 13.13
CA ALA A 603 16.76 3.45 13.61
C ALA A 603 15.35 3.70 14.20
N SER A 604 15.09 3.17 15.39
CA SER A 604 13.77 3.24 16.05
C SER A 604 13.61 4.35 17.09
N SER A 605 14.63 5.18 17.32
CA SER A 605 14.57 6.31 18.26
C SER A 605 15.38 7.53 17.81
N ALA A 606 14.94 8.72 18.20
CA ALA A 606 15.59 9.99 17.87
C ALA A 606 15.42 11.02 19.01
N THR A 607 16.34 11.99 19.09
CA THR A 607 16.38 13.01 20.16
C THR A 607 16.50 14.42 19.59
N ILE A 608 15.71 15.36 20.12
CA ILE A 608 15.81 16.81 19.89
C ILE A 608 16.25 17.50 21.19
N THR A 609 17.04 18.57 21.09
CA THR A 609 17.48 19.41 22.21
C THR A 609 16.79 20.77 22.15
N ILE A 610 16.20 21.22 23.25
CA ILE A 610 15.52 22.52 23.38
C ILE A 610 16.41 23.47 24.19
N ALA A 611 16.77 24.61 23.60
CA ALA A 611 17.54 25.66 24.24
C ALA A 611 16.62 26.67 24.94
N ASP A 612 16.78 26.77 26.25
CA ASP A 612 16.18 27.79 27.13
C ASP A 612 16.74 29.20 26.82
N ASP A 613 15.85 30.19 26.75
CA ASP A 613 16.19 31.60 26.51
C ASP A 613 16.03 32.53 27.72
N ASP A 614 15.56 32.00 28.85
CA ASP A 614 15.41 32.74 30.08
C ASP A 614 16.73 32.90 30.83
N ILE A 615 16.94 34.12 31.34
CA ILE A 615 18.16 34.50 32.05
C ILE A 615 17.79 34.95 33.45
N ALA A 616 18.38 34.29 34.44
CA ALA A 616 18.25 34.70 35.83
C ALA A 616 18.62 36.19 36.02
N GLY A 617 17.74 36.94 36.67
CA GLY A 617 17.86 38.37 36.88
C GLY A 617 16.90 38.87 37.97
N PHE A 618 17.13 40.07 38.48
CA PHE A 618 16.20 40.71 39.40
C PHE A 618 16.19 42.22 39.15
N SER A 619 15.10 42.88 39.50
CA SER A 619 14.91 44.30 39.25
C SER A 619 14.35 45.02 40.47
N LEU A 620 14.72 46.29 40.60
CA LEU A 620 14.20 47.20 41.62
C LEU A 620 13.35 48.27 40.91
N SER A 621 12.06 48.33 41.24
CA SER A 621 11.13 49.34 40.68
C SER A 621 11.56 50.79 40.94
N GLN A 622 12.44 51.01 41.92
CA GLN A 622 13.02 52.30 42.25
C GLN A 622 14.50 52.14 42.59
N THR A 623 15.36 52.90 41.92
CA THR A 623 16.81 52.97 42.21
C THR A 623 17.19 54.23 42.99
N THR A 624 16.25 55.17 43.15
CA THR A 624 16.41 56.38 43.96
C THR A 624 15.11 56.69 44.70
N ALA A 625 15.17 56.78 46.03
CA ALA A 625 14.01 57.03 46.88
C ALA A 625 14.17 58.32 47.69
N THR A 626 13.07 58.91 48.15
CA THR A 626 13.12 60.10 49.00
C THR A 626 12.12 59.97 50.15
N VAL A 627 12.62 59.91 51.39
CA VAL A 627 11.81 59.63 52.59
C VAL A 627 11.88 60.79 53.58
N GLY A 628 10.74 61.27 54.07
CA GLY A 628 10.70 62.29 55.12
C GLY A 628 11.17 61.77 56.48
N GLU A 629 11.76 62.63 57.31
CA GLU A 629 12.19 62.27 58.67
C GLU A 629 11.02 61.86 59.59
N VAL A 630 9.89 62.59 59.61
CA VAL A 630 8.71 62.21 60.42
C VAL A 630 7.69 61.38 59.62
N ASN A 631 7.62 60.07 59.90
CA ASN A 631 6.70 59.12 59.26
C ASN A 631 6.82 59.08 57.72
N GLY A 632 7.93 59.54 57.14
CA GLY A 632 8.18 59.42 55.73
C GLY A 632 8.59 57.99 55.40
N SER A 633 7.79 57.36 54.56
CA SER A 633 8.09 56.05 54.01
C SER A 633 8.02 56.15 52.50
N ASP A 634 8.99 55.55 51.83
CA ASP A 634 8.97 55.27 50.40
C ASP A 634 9.16 53.76 50.26
N SER A 635 8.92 53.21 49.09
CA SER A 635 9.06 51.78 48.89
C SER A 635 9.60 51.47 47.53
N PHE A 636 10.33 50.36 47.47
CA PHE A 636 10.65 49.72 46.22
C PHE A 636 10.06 48.32 46.24
N ILE A 637 9.53 47.92 45.10
CA ILE A 637 9.21 46.54 44.79
C ILE A 637 10.47 45.87 44.23
N LEU A 638 10.84 44.74 44.84
CA LEU A 638 11.84 43.81 44.35
C LEU A 638 11.12 42.69 43.59
N THR A 639 11.44 42.52 42.31
CA THR A 639 10.93 41.45 41.43
C THR A 639 12.08 40.62 40.87
N LEU A 640 11.79 39.39 40.43
CA LEU A 640 12.71 38.65 39.56
C LEU A 640 12.40 38.99 38.10
N ASP A 641 13.40 38.86 37.24
CA ASP A 641 13.25 39.06 35.79
C ASP A 641 12.73 37.79 35.08
N ALA A 642 12.81 36.63 35.76
CA ALA A 642 12.34 35.32 35.33
C ALA A 642 11.91 34.47 36.55
N GLU A 643 11.01 33.50 36.36
CA GLU A 643 10.54 32.55 37.36
C GLU A 643 11.67 31.59 37.78
N PRO A 644 11.94 31.42 39.08
CA PRO A 644 12.95 30.50 39.55
C PRO A 644 12.39 29.08 39.79
N LEU A 645 13.21 28.04 39.64
CA LEU A 645 12.83 26.65 39.95
C LEU A 645 12.65 26.42 41.46
N SER A 646 13.34 27.21 42.26
CA SER A 646 13.31 27.19 43.73
C SER A 646 13.35 28.61 44.30
N PRO A 647 12.94 28.84 45.56
CA PRO A 647 12.86 30.19 46.09
C PRO A 647 14.21 30.93 46.09
N VAL A 648 14.22 32.20 45.68
CA VAL A 648 15.39 33.09 45.71
C VAL A 648 15.30 33.99 46.94
N GLU A 649 16.28 33.87 47.84
CA GLU A 649 16.36 34.68 49.06
C GLU A 649 17.28 35.89 48.83
N PHE A 650 16.80 37.09 49.17
CA PHE A 650 17.55 38.33 49.12
C PHE A 650 17.85 38.86 50.52
N ALA A 651 19.07 39.34 50.73
CA ALA A 651 19.48 40.11 51.90
C ALA A 651 19.45 41.61 51.56
N ILE A 652 18.82 42.40 52.43
CA ILE A 652 18.66 43.85 52.25
C ILE A 652 19.29 44.57 53.44
N SER A 653 20.16 45.54 53.16
CA SER A 653 20.84 46.29 54.20
C SER A 653 21.04 47.76 53.84
N SER A 654 20.96 48.63 54.85
CA SER A 654 21.28 50.05 54.76
C SER A 654 22.72 50.28 55.23
N ASP A 655 23.48 51.12 54.51
CA ASP A 655 24.81 51.57 54.95
C ASP A 655 24.75 52.59 56.10
N ASN A 656 23.59 53.22 56.31
CA ASN A 656 23.33 54.15 57.39
C ASN A 656 21.93 53.93 58.01
N PRO A 657 21.74 52.86 58.80
CA PRO A 657 20.44 52.52 59.39
C PRO A 657 19.95 53.51 60.46
N SER A 658 20.77 54.52 60.80
CA SER A 658 20.35 55.60 61.70
C SER A 658 19.52 56.66 60.98
N GLU A 659 19.57 56.70 59.64
CA GLU A 659 18.83 57.61 58.76
C GLU A 659 17.67 56.90 58.06
N VAL A 660 17.93 55.72 57.49
CA VAL A 660 16.94 54.93 56.75
C VAL A 660 16.98 53.49 57.22
N ASP A 661 15.87 53.04 57.79
CA ASP A 661 15.64 51.63 58.16
C ASP A 661 14.82 50.92 57.08
N VAL A 662 15.03 49.62 56.91
CA VAL A 662 14.31 48.79 55.92
C VAL A 662 13.33 47.88 56.64
N SER A 663 12.08 47.79 56.17
CA SER A 663 11.03 47.01 56.84
C SER A 663 11.29 45.50 56.84
N LEU A 664 12.09 45.02 55.87
CA LEU A 664 12.48 43.63 55.70
C LEU A 664 13.99 43.56 55.44
N SER A 665 14.73 42.89 56.33
CA SER A 665 16.15 42.60 56.12
C SER A 665 16.38 41.39 55.19
N THR A 666 15.31 40.63 54.93
CA THR A 666 15.31 39.43 54.10
C THR A 666 14.00 39.34 53.34
N VAL A 667 14.07 39.03 52.05
CA VAL A 667 12.91 38.84 51.16
C VAL A 667 13.09 37.52 50.43
N ILE A 668 12.01 36.74 50.23
CA ILE A 668 12.05 35.50 49.46
C ILE A 668 11.06 35.64 48.31
N LEU A 669 11.54 35.51 47.08
CA LEU A 669 10.72 35.42 45.89
C LEU A 669 10.66 33.96 45.40
N ASP A 670 9.47 33.49 45.07
CA ASP A 670 9.19 32.15 44.55
C ASP A 670 8.16 32.22 43.41
N SER A 671 7.79 31.06 42.85
CA SER A 671 6.85 30.99 41.72
C SER A 671 5.50 31.67 41.95
N SER A 672 5.11 31.93 43.21
CA SER A 672 3.83 32.58 43.51
C SER A 672 3.88 34.11 43.53
N ASN A 673 5.08 34.72 43.59
CA ASN A 673 5.22 36.15 43.82
C ASN A 673 6.39 36.81 43.05
N TRP A 674 7.08 36.09 42.17
CA TRP A 674 8.28 36.59 41.49
C TRP A 674 8.01 37.82 40.60
N GLU A 675 6.90 37.85 39.85
CA GLU A 675 6.50 39.01 39.01
C GLU A 675 5.88 40.15 39.81
N THR A 676 4.99 39.83 40.75
CA THR A 676 4.35 40.85 41.60
C THR A 676 5.35 41.51 42.53
N GLY A 677 6.43 40.79 42.83
CA GLY A 677 7.48 41.17 43.75
C GLY A 677 7.01 41.32 45.19
N ILE A 678 7.93 41.75 46.03
CA ILE A 678 7.65 42.11 47.42
C ILE A 678 8.00 43.58 47.60
N GLU A 679 7.03 44.34 48.12
CA GLU A 679 7.24 45.72 48.50
C GLU A 679 8.09 45.79 49.78
N VAL A 680 9.24 46.44 49.67
CA VAL A 680 10.14 46.73 50.78
C VAL A 680 10.01 48.21 51.11
N THR A 681 9.56 48.48 52.33
CA THR A 681 9.35 49.85 52.82
C THR A 681 10.65 50.39 53.40
N LEU A 682 11.05 51.56 52.91
CA LEU A 682 12.14 52.37 53.40
C LEU A 682 11.55 53.38 54.39
N ASN A 683 11.96 53.33 55.65
CA ASN A 683 11.44 54.21 56.69
C ASN A 683 12.52 55.22 57.07
N GLY A 684 12.26 56.49 56.76
CA GLY A 684 13.04 57.60 57.32
C GLY A 684 12.97 57.56 58.83
N GLN A 685 14.12 57.70 59.49
CA GLN A 685 14.21 57.74 60.94
C GLN A 685 14.23 59.19 61.39
N ASN A 686 13.20 59.60 62.12
CA ASN A 686 13.11 60.96 62.62
C ASN A 686 14.22 61.24 63.63
N ASP A 687 15.06 62.22 63.33
CA ASP A 687 15.96 62.80 64.31
C ASP A 687 15.51 64.21 64.72
N THR A 688 16.41 65.06 65.19
CA THR A 688 16.09 66.43 65.63
C THR A 688 17.05 67.47 65.06
N ASP A 689 17.92 67.06 64.14
CA ASP A 689 18.98 67.85 63.56
C ASP A 689 18.49 68.47 62.24
N ILE A 690 18.64 69.79 62.09
CA ILE A 690 18.32 70.50 60.83
C ILE A 690 19.56 70.43 59.95
N ASP A 691 19.83 69.28 59.35
CA ASP A 691 21.01 69.05 58.53
C ASP A 691 20.71 68.99 57.02
N GLY A 692 19.43 68.93 56.66
CA GLY A 692 18.94 68.91 55.29
C GLY A 692 19.21 67.57 54.62
N ASP A 693 18.76 67.43 53.38
CA ASP A 693 18.62 66.10 52.80
C ASP A 693 19.90 65.23 52.81
N THR A 694 19.86 64.06 53.46
CA THR A 694 20.99 63.11 53.61
C THR A 694 20.79 61.88 52.73
N THR A 695 21.83 61.41 52.02
CA THR A 695 21.71 60.25 51.11
C THR A 695 22.42 59.01 51.66
N SER A 696 21.67 57.92 51.80
CA SER A 696 22.10 56.59 52.24
C SER A 696 21.97 55.58 51.09
N THR A 697 22.72 54.48 51.14
CA THR A 697 22.66 53.42 50.12
C THR A 697 22.05 52.15 50.72
N ILE A 698 20.98 51.67 50.13
CA ILE A 698 20.43 50.33 50.40
C ILE A 698 21.05 49.36 49.40
N THR A 699 21.61 48.25 49.87
CA THR A 699 22.16 47.17 49.03
C THR A 699 21.24 45.95 49.12
N VAL A 700 20.91 45.38 47.96
CA VAL A 700 20.10 44.17 47.79
C VAL A 700 20.98 43.11 47.13
N SER A 701 21.15 41.98 47.81
CA SER A 701 22.06 40.89 47.41
C SER A 701 21.35 39.54 47.44
N VAL A 702 21.60 38.66 46.46
CA VAL A 702 21.12 37.27 46.51
C VAL A 702 21.90 36.48 47.56
N VAL A 703 21.19 35.69 48.37
CA VAL A 703 21.75 34.79 49.38
C VAL A 703 21.96 33.42 48.76
N ALA A 704 23.08 33.26 48.06
CA ALA A 704 23.38 32.08 47.24
C ALA A 704 23.19 30.73 47.96
N THR A 705 23.48 30.63 49.26
CA THR A 705 23.37 29.34 49.98
C THR A 705 21.95 28.81 50.17
N ASN A 706 20.94 29.67 49.98
CA ASN A 706 19.54 29.36 50.21
C ASN A 706 18.65 29.67 49.00
N SER A 707 19.25 30.09 47.89
CA SER A 707 18.56 30.55 46.68
C SER A 707 18.66 29.49 45.59
N ASP A 708 17.92 29.72 44.51
CA ASP A 708 18.10 28.99 43.27
C ASP A 708 19.52 29.17 42.71
N ASP A 709 20.17 28.04 42.39
CA ASP A 709 21.55 28.00 41.88
C ASP A 709 21.73 28.87 40.61
N ALA A 710 20.67 29.06 39.81
CA ALA A 710 20.72 29.92 38.62
C ALA A 710 20.91 31.41 38.96
N PHE A 711 20.50 31.84 40.16
CA PHE A 711 20.53 33.23 40.63
C PHE A 711 21.74 33.55 41.52
N ASP A 712 22.53 32.53 41.91
CA ASP A 712 23.70 32.64 42.80
C ASP A 712 24.79 33.62 42.30
N GLY A 713 24.87 33.80 40.99
CA GLY A 713 25.92 34.58 40.32
C GLY A 713 25.58 36.05 40.08
N LEU A 714 24.41 36.53 40.50
CA LEU A 714 23.94 37.88 40.19
C LEU A 714 24.64 38.95 41.03
N ASP A 715 24.97 40.08 40.38
CA ASP A 715 25.59 41.23 41.03
C ASP A 715 24.60 41.94 41.99
N ASP A 716 25.13 42.48 43.09
CA ASP A 716 24.35 43.31 44.02
C ASP A 716 23.75 44.54 43.33
N GLN A 717 22.50 44.87 43.68
CA GLN A 717 21.87 46.12 43.26
C GLN A 717 21.77 47.10 44.42
N THR A 718 21.72 48.40 44.09
CA THR A 718 21.71 49.47 45.09
C THR A 718 20.62 50.49 44.83
N ILE A 719 20.04 51.02 45.91
CA ILE A 719 19.07 52.12 45.90
C ILE A 719 19.69 53.27 46.68
N SER A 720 19.74 54.45 46.07
CA SER A 720 20.15 55.68 46.76
C SER A 720 18.92 56.32 47.40
N VAL A 721 18.87 56.38 48.73
CA VAL A 721 17.73 56.91 49.48
C VAL A 721 18.11 58.23 50.11
N THR A 722 17.41 59.29 49.75
CA THR A 722 17.59 60.61 50.34
C THR A 722 16.55 60.84 51.44
N THR A 723 16.96 60.94 52.70
CA THR A 723 16.10 61.41 53.79
C THR A 723 15.89 62.92 53.64
N THR A 724 14.65 63.38 53.45
CA THR A 724 14.30 64.81 53.41
C THR A 724 13.85 65.28 54.77
N ASP A 725 14.43 66.40 55.21
CA ASP A 725 14.05 67.09 56.43
C ASP A 725 12.61 67.63 56.32
N ASP A 726 11.74 67.28 57.28
CA ASP A 726 10.29 67.43 57.18
C ASP A 726 9.70 68.56 58.04
N ASP A 727 10.47 69.61 58.31
CA ASP A 727 9.92 70.93 58.65
C ASP A 727 8.99 71.46 57.51
N VAL A 728 7.70 71.08 57.63
CA VAL A 728 6.49 71.02 56.76
C VAL A 728 6.05 72.34 56.04
N PRO A 729 5.04 72.42 55.07
CA PRO A 729 3.88 71.52 54.74
C PRO A 729 3.29 71.56 53.26
N PRO A 730 2.04 71.09 52.90
CA PRO A 730 1.62 69.71 52.50
C PRO A 730 0.60 69.52 51.28
N THR A 731 0.60 68.33 50.63
CA THR A 731 -0.48 67.33 50.21
C THR A 731 -1.71 67.63 49.23
N PRO A 732 -2.57 66.63 48.77
CA PRO A 732 -2.78 66.11 47.36
C PRO A 732 -4.32 65.94 46.95
N PRO A 733 -4.86 64.83 46.34
CA PRO A 733 -5.05 64.35 44.94
C PRO A 733 -6.55 64.09 44.50
N ASP A 734 -6.85 63.46 43.32
CA ASP A 734 -8.04 62.55 43.07
C ASP A 734 -8.11 61.81 41.68
N GLU A 735 -8.98 60.76 41.59
CA GLU A 735 -9.10 59.51 40.76
C GLU A 735 -9.64 59.48 39.25
N LEU A 736 -9.85 58.27 38.66
CA LEU A 736 -10.22 57.85 37.26
C LEU A 736 -11.43 56.84 37.17
N ASP A 737 -12.06 56.67 35.97
CA ASP A 737 -13.37 56.01 35.60
C ASP A 737 -13.34 54.70 34.70
N GLU A 738 -14.44 53.89 34.75
CA GLU A 738 -15.26 53.04 33.79
C GLU A 738 -14.75 51.87 32.84
N GLN A 739 -15.59 50.80 32.61
CA GLN A 739 -15.40 49.62 31.67
C GLN A 739 -16.71 48.95 31.04
N THR A 740 -16.60 47.99 30.06
CA THR A 740 -17.62 47.45 29.06
C THR A 740 -17.64 45.88 28.85
N VAL A 741 -18.57 45.28 28.03
CA VAL A 741 -18.98 43.81 27.92
C VAL A 741 -18.86 43.11 26.50
N SER A 742 -18.67 41.76 26.39
CA SER A 742 -18.44 40.90 25.16
C SER A 742 -19.24 39.54 25.05
N VAL A 743 -19.41 38.91 23.84
CA VAL A 743 -20.35 37.75 23.55
C VAL A 743 -19.78 36.67 22.56
N THR A 744 -20.14 35.36 22.68
CA THR A 744 -19.76 34.21 21.79
C THR A 744 -20.80 33.05 21.69
N THR A 745 -20.82 32.22 20.61
CA THR A 745 -21.76 31.07 20.43
C THR A 745 -21.07 29.70 20.50
N THR A 746 -21.75 28.62 20.91
CA THR A 746 -21.21 27.24 20.96
C THR A 746 -22.19 26.19 20.43
N ASP A 747 -21.67 25.24 19.64
CA ASP A 747 -22.26 23.94 19.27
C ASP A 747 -22.00 22.89 20.39
N ASP A 748 -22.90 21.93 20.60
CA ASP A 748 -22.86 20.96 21.71
C ASP A 748 -22.78 19.49 21.25
N ASP A 749 -22.43 19.19 19.99
CA ASP A 749 -22.28 17.80 19.48
C ASP A 749 -20.94 17.46 18.79
N VAL A 750 -19.86 18.25 18.95
CA VAL A 750 -18.50 17.89 18.45
C VAL A 750 -17.39 18.29 19.45
N PRO A 751 -16.38 17.44 19.76
CA PRO A 751 -15.20 17.82 20.54
C PRO A 751 -14.22 18.72 19.72
N PRO A 752 -13.37 19.54 20.36
CA PRO A 752 -12.88 20.80 19.79
C PRO A 752 -11.71 20.64 18.81
N THR A 753 -11.75 21.41 17.71
CA THR A 753 -10.57 21.84 16.94
C THR A 753 -10.39 23.36 17.06
N PRO A 754 -9.18 23.91 17.29
CA PRO A 754 -8.94 25.35 17.34
C PRO A 754 -8.58 25.93 15.95
N PRO A 755 -8.44 27.26 15.83
CA PRO A 755 -9.39 28.19 15.25
C PRO A 755 -9.20 28.41 13.73
N SER A 756 -10.24 28.12 12.94
CA SER A 756 -10.40 28.73 11.62
C SER A 756 -11.32 29.93 11.74
N VAL A 757 -10.89 31.09 11.24
CA VAL A 757 -11.73 32.28 11.10
C VAL A 757 -12.67 32.03 9.91
N ASP A 758 -13.71 31.23 10.12
CA ASP A 758 -14.81 31.12 9.18
C ASP A 758 -16.07 31.71 9.82
N SER A 759 -16.61 32.75 9.18
CA SER A 759 -17.73 33.54 9.69
C SER A 759 -19.09 32.98 9.28
N GLU A 760 -19.22 31.67 9.10
CA GLU A 760 -20.51 31.03 8.80
C GLU A 760 -20.85 29.97 9.87
N PRO A 761 -21.92 30.16 10.66
CA PRO A 761 -22.35 29.15 11.63
C PRO A 761 -23.02 27.95 10.92
N PRO A 762 -22.91 26.73 11.49
CA PRO A 762 -23.42 25.50 10.88
C PRO A 762 -24.93 25.54 10.61
N THR A 763 -25.31 25.14 9.39
CA THR A 763 -26.69 25.08 8.88
C THR A 763 -27.43 23.84 9.39
N GLY A 764 -28.66 24.02 9.90
CA GLY A 764 -29.58 22.92 10.20
C GLY A 764 -30.31 23.00 11.55
N ILE A 765 -29.93 23.94 12.43
CA ILE A 765 -30.54 24.09 13.76
C ILE A 765 -31.59 25.20 13.73
N ASN A 766 -32.87 24.84 13.89
CA ASN A 766 -33.95 25.82 14.01
C ASN A 766 -34.14 26.36 15.44
N GLN A 767 -33.29 25.99 16.42
CA GLN A 767 -33.36 26.50 17.81
C GLN A 767 -31.96 26.63 18.48
N PRO A 768 -31.12 27.61 18.09
CA PRO A 768 -29.73 27.75 18.59
C PRO A 768 -29.62 28.27 20.03
N THR A 769 -28.51 27.99 20.72
CA THR A 769 -28.20 28.53 22.06
C THR A 769 -27.10 29.59 22.00
N PHE A 770 -27.37 30.80 22.52
CA PHE A 770 -26.43 31.93 22.57
C PHE A 770 -25.78 32.02 23.94
N ARG A 771 -24.48 32.31 24.02
CA ARG A 771 -23.72 32.46 25.28
C ARG A 771 -22.93 33.77 25.27
N GLY A 772 -22.37 34.18 26.40
CA GLY A 772 -21.49 35.35 26.47
C GLY A 772 -21.12 35.73 27.89
N THR A 773 -20.36 36.83 28.01
CA THR A 773 -20.04 37.43 29.32
C THR A 773 -20.79 38.75 29.53
N GLY A 774 -20.86 39.24 30.77
CA GLY A 774 -21.56 40.46 31.15
C GLY A 774 -21.42 40.80 32.64
N GLU A 775 -21.97 41.94 33.05
CA GLU A 775 -21.98 42.36 34.46
C GLU A 775 -22.85 41.40 35.31
N PRO A 776 -22.33 40.80 36.40
CA PRO A 776 -23.10 39.87 37.23
C PRO A 776 -24.42 40.47 37.72
N SER A 777 -25.47 39.65 37.77
CA SER A 777 -26.83 40.04 38.17
C SER A 777 -27.56 41.00 37.23
N THR A 778 -27.01 41.32 36.05
CA THR A 778 -27.75 41.98 34.96
C THR A 778 -28.51 40.97 34.11
N THR A 779 -29.51 41.42 33.36
CA THR A 779 -30.29 40.58 32.43
C THR A 779 -29.94 40.91 30.99
N VAL A 780 -29.47 39.94 30.21
CA VAL A 780 -29.23 40.06 28.77
C VAL A 780 -30.53 39.77 28.01
N GLU A 781 -30.86 40.64 27.05
CA GLU A 781 -31.92 40.41 26.06
C GLU A 781 -31.30 40.12 24.69
N VAL A 782 -31.81 39.10 23.99
CA VAL A 782 -31.48 38.79 22.59
C VAL A 782 -32.57 39.34 21.69
N LEU A 783 -32.22 40.26 20.80
CA LEU A 783 -33.17 40.98 19.96
C LEU A 783 -32.97 40.66 18.47
N ASN A 784 -34.06 40.38 17.74
CA ASN A 784 -34.11 40.49 16.27
C ASN A 784 -34.91 41.75 15.91
N GLY A 785 -34.22 42.83 15.58
CA GLY A 785 -34.84 44.15 15.46
C GLY A 785 -35.47 44.61 16.78
N ALA A 786 -36.80 44.76 16.81
CA ALA A 786 -37.55 45.19 18.01
C ALA A 786 -38.15 44.01 18.82
N THR A 787 -38.01 42.78 18.34
CA THR A 787 -38.59 41.58 18.96
C THR A 787 -37.56 40.89 19.85
N VAL A 788 -37.90 40.63 21.11
CA VAL A 788 -37.07 39.84 22.04
C VAL A 788 -37.30 38.36 21.77
N LEU A 789 -36.23 37.62 21.45
CA LEU A 789 -36.24 36.19 21.18
C LEU A 789 -35.98 35.34 22.43
N GLY A 790 -35.32 35.91 23.43
CA GLY A 790 -35.03 35.28 24.72
C GLY A 790 -34.31 36.24 25.67
N THR A 791 -34.27 35.88 26.95
CA THR A 791 -33.56 36.63 28.00
C THR A 791 -32.78 35.69 28.91
N ALA A 792 -31.61 36.10 29.40
CA ALA A 792 -30.85 35.36 30.41
C ALA A 792 -30.26 36.28 31.46
N THR A 793 -30.23 35.84 32.72
CA THR A 793 -29.51 36.55 33.78
C THR A 793 -28.04 36.17 33.74
N VAL A 794 -27.15 37.16 33.86
CA VAL A 794 -25.72 36.94 34.00
C VAL A 794 -25.43 36.40 35.40
N ASP A 795 -24.75 35.26 35.47
CA ASP A 795 -24.40 34.60 36.72
C ASP A 795 -23.31 35.35 37.51
N GLY A 796 -23.02 34.88 38.72
CA GLY A 796 -22.04 35.50 39.63
C GLY A 796 -20.60 35.53 39.09
N ASN A 797 -20.32 34.81 38.01
CA ASN A 797 -19.02 34.72 37.34
C ASN A 797 -19.01 35.51 36.02
N GLY A 798 -20.08 36.27 35.74
CA GLY A 798 -20.18 37.09 34.55
C GLY A 798 -20.62 36.35 33.29
N ASN A 799 -21.11 35.10 33.36
CA ASN A 799 -21.54 34.34 32.17
C ASN A 799 -23.06 34.31 32.01
N TRP A 800 -23.55 34.20 30.78
CA TRP A 800 -24.96 33.98 30.47
C TRP A 800 -25.14 33.02 29.29
N SER A 801 -26.32 32.37 29.23
CA SER A 801 -26.71 31.47 28.15
C SER A 801 -28.23 31.53 27.94
N VAL A 802 -28.68 31.56 26.68
CA VAL A 802 -30.10 31.68 26.30
C VAL A 802 -30.40 30.91 25.02
N THR A 803 -31.46 30.11 25.05
CA THR A 803 -32.03 29.42 23.90
C THR A 803 -33.42 30.01 23.64
N PRO A 804 -33.78 30.41 22.40
CA PRO A 804 -35.11 30.91 22.09
C PRO A 804 -36.20 29.91 22.49
N GLU A 805 -37.31 30.40 23.06
CA GLU A 805 -38.39 29.54 23.59
C GLU A 805 -39.15 28.78 22.49
N ALA A 806 -39.12 29.28 21.24
CA ALA A 806 -39.67 28.62 20.06
C ALA A 806 -38.62 28.52 18.95
N PRO A 807 -38.66 27.47 18.11
CA PRO A 807 -37.82 27.40 16.92
C PRO A 807 -37.99 28.63 16.02
N LEU A 808 -36.87 29.14 15.52
CA LEU A 808 -36.79 30.19 14.52
C LEU A 808 -37.31 29.66 13.18
N ALA A 809 -37.98 30.52 12.42
CA ALA A 809 -38.48 30.18 11.08
C ALA A 809 -37.36 30.36 10.04
N ALA A 810 -37.49 29.74 8.87
CA ALA A 810 -36.50 29.89 7.81
C ALA A 810 -36.35 31.38 7.39
N GLY A 811 -35.11 31.83 7.22
CA GLY A 811 -34.76 33.21 6.85
C GLY A 811 -33.47 33.74 7.51
N GLU A 812 -33.07 34.94 7.10
CA GLU A 812 -31.92 35.68 7.65
C GLU A 812 -32.28 36.34 8.99
N TYR A 813 -31.40 36.20 9.98
CA TYR A 813 -31.50 36.83 11.29
C TYR A 813 -30.30 37.73 11.52
N SER A 814 -30.55 38.95 12.00
CA SER A 814 -29.53 39.91 12.45
C SER A 814 -29.82 40.26 13.92
N LEU A 815 -29.16 39.55 14.83
CA LEU A 815 -29.42 39.63 16.26
C LEU A 815 -28.53 40.67 16.94
N THR A 816 -29.08 41.43 17.87
CA THR A 816 -28.32 42.35 18.73
C THR A 816 -28.60 42.04 20.19
N PHE A 817 -27.65 42.37 21.07
CA PHE A 817 -27.72 42.08 22.50
C PHE A 817 -27.68 43.37 23.30
N ARG A 818 -28.35 43.40 24.45
CA ARG A 818 -28.21 44.47 25.46
C ARG A 818 -28.43 43.95 26.86
N THR A 819 -27.91 44.65 27.86
CA THR A 819 -28.09 44.32 29.28
C THR A 819 -29.03 45.31 29.96
N LEU A 820 -29.81 44.79 30.92
CA LEU A 820 -30.62 45.55 31.88
C LEU A 820 -30.06 45.33 33.30
N ASP A 821 -29.79 46.40 34.02
CA ASP A 821 -29.49 46.30 35.45
C ASP A 821 -30.76 46.19 36.32
N ALA A 822 -30.57 46.01 37.64
CA ALA A 822 -31.67 45.87 38.60
C ALA A 822 -32.54 47.14 38.75
N ASP A 823 -32.04 48.30 38.32
CA ASP A 823 -32.71 49.59 38.34
C ASP A 823 -33.42 49.91 37.01
N GLY A 824 -33.27 49.04 36.01
CA GLY A 824 -33.90 49.13 34.69
C GLY A 824 -33.14 50.00 33.69
N ASN A 825 -31.88 50.33 33.95
CA ASN A 825 -31.02 51.01 32.98
C ASN A 825 -30.59 50.02 31.89
N VAL A 826 -30.56 50.48 30.65
CA VAL A 826 -30.29 49.66 29.46
C VAL A 826 -28.95 50.07 28.87
N SER A 827 -28.09 49.10 28.56
CA SER A 827 -26.82 49.35 27.85
C SER A 827 -27.03 49.74 26.37
N ALA A 828 -25.96 50.17 25.70
CA ALA A 828 -25.96 50.27 24.24
C ALA A 828 -26.13 48.88 23.60
N LEU A 829 -26.76 48.81 22.42
CA LEU A 829 -26.85 47.56 21.64
C LEU A 829 -25.44 47.12 21.20
N SER A 830 -25.21 45.81 21.20
CA SER A 830 -24.00 45.21 20.61
C SER A 830 -23.94 45.41 19.10
N GLU A 831 -22.79 45.10 18.51
CA GLU A 831 -22.70 44.81 17.07
C GLU A 831 -23.61 43.62 16.70
N PRO A 832 -24.22 43.63 15.50
CA PRO A 832 -25.17 42.61 15.08
C PRO A 832 -24.49 41.27 14.73
N LEU A 833 -25.04 40.17 15.23
CA LEU A 833 -24.74 38.79 14.87
C LEU A 833 -25.67 38.32 13.76
N VAL A 834 -25.15 38.06 12.57
CA VAL A 834 -25.95 37.67 11.39
C VAL A 834 -25.81 36.16 11.12
N PHE A 835 -26.93 35.47 10.89
CA PHE A 835 -26.96 34.05 10.49
C PHE A 835 -28.27 33.67 9.77
N MET A 836 -28.29 32.52 9.09
CA MET A 836 -29.45 31.99 8.36
C MET A 836 -30.08 30.78 9.08
N VAL A 837 -31.39 30.65 9.01
CA VAL A 837 -32.15 29.44 9.39
C VAL A 837 -32.77 28.86 8.12
N ASP A 838 -32.60 27.55 7.87
CA ASP A 838 -33.03 26.89 6.61
C ASP A 838 -34.45 26.27 6.71
N GLU A 839 -35.10 26.05 5.57
CA GLU A 839 -36.37 25.32 5.44
C GLU A 839 -36.10 23.80 5.43
N ALA A 840 -37.01 23.00 5.99
CA ALA A 840 -36.81 21.55 6.06
C ALA A 840 -36.76 20.93 4.66
N ALA A 841 -35.77 20.06 4.43
CA ALA A 841 -35.49 19.36 3.18
C ALA A 841 -36.74 18.87 2.43
N SER A 842 -36.78 19.09 1.11
CA SER A 842 -37.69 18.42 0.18
C SER A 842 -37.29 16.94 0.03
N THR A 843 -37.57 16.11 1.03
CA THR A 843 -37.42 14.65 0.94
C THR A 843 -38.62 14.05 0.20
N GLY A 844 -38.57 14.13 -1.13
CA GLY A 844 -39.57 13.50 -1.99
C GLY A 844 -39.37 11.99 -2.09
N GLY A 845 -39.98 11.21 -1.20
CA GLY A 845 -40.45 9.84 -1.46
C GLY A 845 -39.54 8.81 -2.14
N PHE A 846 -38.21 8.98 -2.15
CA PHE A 846 -37.25 8.06 -2.74
C PHE A 846 -37.39 6.65 -2.17
N THR A 847 -37.18 5.67 -3.04
CA THR A 847 -37.30 4.24 -2.77
C THR A 847 -36.04 3.52 -3.24
N PRO A 848 -35.80 2.27 -2.80
CA PRO A 848 -34.70 1.46 -3.34
C PRO A 848 -34.93 0.96 -4.80
N PHE A 849 -35.67 1.71 -5.62
CA PHE A 849 -35.98 1.41 -7.01
C PHE A 849 -35.82 2.69 -7.83
N ASN A 850 -35.70 2.53 -9.15
CA ASN A 850 -35.59 3.63 -10.10
C ASN A 850 -36.67 4.72 -9.91
N ASP A 851 -36.24 5.89 -9.49
CA ASP A 851 -37.02 7.08 -9.21
C ASP A 851 -36.69 8.22 -10.19
N ASP A 852 -37.65 9.13 -10.40
CA ASP A 852 -37.49 10.32 -11.25
C ASP A 852 -37.98 11.54 -10.46
N PHE A 853 -37.02 12.31 -9.94
CA PHE A 853 -37.23 13.45 -9.08
C PHE A 853 -36.81 14.76 -9.77
N THR A 854 -37.56 15.82 -9.48
CA THR A 854 -37.23 17.18 -9.90
C THR A 854 -37.50 18.11 -8.72
N GLY A 855 -36.47 18.83 -8.31
CA GLY A 855 -36.46 19.84 -7.27
C GLY A 855 -37.14 21.13 -7.69
N THR A 856 -36.70 22.22 -7.10
CA THR A 856 -37.25 23.56 -7.18
C THR A 856 -36.22 24.56 -7.70
N GLU A 857 -36.60 25.82 -7.86
CA GLU A 857 -35.66 26.87 -8.27
C GLU A 857 -34.88 27.47 -7.07
N GLY A 858 -34.84 26.76 -5.94
CA GLY A 858 -34.07 27.12 -4.75
C GLY A 858 -33.27 25.92 -4.26
N ARG A 859 -32.44 26.14 -3.22
CA ARG A 859 -31.57 25.10 -2.67
C ARG A 859 -32.33 23.85 -2.25
N ASP A 860 -31.97 22.72 -2.85
CA ASP A 860 -32.52 21.40 -2.61
C ASP A 860 -31.49 20.41 -2.06
N VAL A 861 -31.98 19.40 -1.33
CA VAL A 861 -31.17 18.27 -0.86
C VAL A 861 -31.90 16.97 -1.18
N ALA A 862 -31.31 16.12 -2.01
CA ALA A 862 -31.88 14.85 -2.46
C ALA A 862 -30.88 13.69 -2.30
N PHE A 863 -31.40 12.54 -1.87
CA PHE A 863 -30.68 11.27 -1.75
C PHE A 863 -31.53 10.21 -2.43
N ALA A 864 -31.07 9.67 -3.56
CA ALA A 864 -31.86 8.84 -4.45
C ALA A 864 -32.03 7.39 -3.94
N LEU A 865 -31.07 6.93 -3.12
CA LEU A 865 -30.98 5.57 -2.58
C LEU A 865 -30.54 4.57 -3.67
N ALA A 866 -30.70 3.27 -3.42
CA ALA A 866 -30.40 2.28 -4.44
C ALA A 866 -31.39 2.38 -5.62
N GLY A 867 -30.92 2.31 -6.86
CA GLY A 867 -31.74 2.47 -8.05
C GLY A 867 -30.92 2.97 -9.24
N ASN A 868 -31.52 3.03 -10.42
CA ASN A 868 -30.96 3.85 -11.49
C ASN A 868 -31.90 5.05 -11.63
N ASP A 869 -31.55 6.12 -10.95
CA ASP A 869 -32.41 7.24 -10.64
C ASP A 869 -32.13 8.44 -11.53
N ILE A 870 -33.10 9.36 -11.59
CA ILE A 870 -32.93 10.64 -12.26
C ILE A 870 -33.30 11.75 -11.30
N VAL A 871 -32.35 12.62 -10.97
CA VAL A 871 -32.53 13.70 -10.00
C VAL A 871 -32.11 15.03 -10.64
N ARG A 872 -33.00 16.03 -10.60
CA ARG A 872 -32.74 17.37 -11.14
C ARG A 872 -32.93 18.44 -10.07
N GLY A 873 -31.91 19.23 -9.77
CA GLY A 873 -31.92 20.37 -8.84
C GLY A 873 -32.67 21.58 -9.41
N LEU A 874 -32.35 21.97 -10.64
CA LEU A 874 -32.81 23.15 -11.39
C LEU A 874 -32.01 24.41 -11.10
N GLY A 875 -32.28 25.10 -10.00
CA GLY A 875 -31.57 26.33 -9.66
C GLY A 875 -31.50 26.46 -8.16
N GLY A 876 -30.45 27.06 -7.62
CA GLY A 876 -30.13 26.94 -6.20
C GLY A 876 -28.71 26.43 -6.02
N SER A 877 -28.30 26.21 -4.78
CA SER A 877 -27.02 25.54 -4.48
C SER A 877 -27.34 24.21 -3.84
N ASP A 878 -27.51 23.22 -4.68
CA ASP A 878 -28.16 21.96 -4.39
C ASP A 878 -27.17 20.90 -3.90
N ARG A 879 -27.69 19.89 -3.19
CA ARG A 879 -26.93 18.68 -2.85
C ARG A 879 -27.69 17.45 -3.33
N LEU A 880 -27.17 16.79 -4.35
CA LEU A 880 -27.76 15.59 -4.95
C LEU A 880 -26.83 14.39 -4.74
N VAL A 881 -27.37 13.26 -4.28
CA VAL A 881 -26.62 12.01 -4.05
C VAL A 881 -27.37 10.85 -4.69
N GLY A 882 -26.68 10.07 -5.53
CA GLY A 882 -27.19 8.87 -6.20
C GLY A 882 -27.29 7.69 -5.24
N GLU A 883 -26.16 7.32 -4.62
CA GLU A 883 -25.94 6.10 -3.83
C GLU A 883 -25.58 4.88 -4.68
N ALA A 884 -26.49 3.95 -4.96
CA ALA A 884 -26.12 2.68 -5.59
C ALA A 884 -26.94 2.40 -6.85
N GLY A 885 -26.27 2.25 -7.98
CA GLY A 885 -26.83 2.00 -9.30
C GLY A 885 -26.46 3.13 -10.26
N ASN A 886 -26.94 3.06 -11.51
CA ASN A 886 -26.48 3.96 -12.57
C ASN A 886 -27.38 5.20 -12.65
N ASP A 887 -26.99 6.26 -11.96
CA ASP A 887 -27.80 7.44 -11.70
C ASP A 887 -27.54 8.58 -12.69
N GLN A 888 -28.53 9.47 -12.81
CA GLN A 888 -28.41 10.72 -13.55
C GLN A 888 -28.74 11.90 -12.65
N LEU A 889 -27.73 12.68 -12.28
CA LEU A 889 -27.85 13.87 -11.44
C LEU A 889 -27.58 15.14 -12.25
N GLU A 890 -28.46 16.14 -12.13
CA GLU A 890 -28.35 17.44 -12.79
C GLU A 890 -28.53 18.56 -11.76
N GLY A 891 -27.50 19.34 -11.46
CA GLY A 891 -27.53 20.46 -10.52
C GLY A 891 -28.34 21.63 -11.06
N GLY A 892 -27.84 22.26 -12.12
CA GLY A 892 -28.52 23.31 -12.85
C GLY A 892 -27.82 24.65 -12.71
N ALA A 893 -28.42 25.64 -12.05
CA ALA A 893 -27.79 26.96 -11.88
C ALA A 893 -27.53 27.26 -10.40
N GLY A 894 -26.27 27.57 -10.07
CA GLY A 894 -25.79 27.85 -8.72
C GLY A 894 -24.73 26.84 -8.30
N ASN A 895 -24.05 27.06 -7.17
CA ASN A 895 -22.93 26.20 -6.79
C ASN A 895 -23.44 24.87 -6.20
N ASP A 896 -23.44 23.81 -6.99
CA ASP A 896 -24.05 22.53 -6.65
C ASP A 896 -23.03 21.51 -6.15
N ARG A 897 -23.52 20.52 -5.38
CA ARG A 897 -22.76 19.34 -4.96
C ARG A 897 -23.45 18.07 -5.42
N LEU A 898 -22.84 17.36 -6.36
CA LEU A 898 -23.33 16.09 -6.92
C LEU A 898 -22.40 14.95 -6.51
N ILE A 899 -22.97 13.82 -6.09
CA ILE A 899 -22.25 12.60 -5.69
C ILE A 899 -22.95 11.39 -6.32
N GLY A 900 -22.24 10.60 -7.14
CA GLY A 900 -22.77 9.37 -7.76
C GLY A 900 -22.77 8.21 -6.78
N ASP A 901 -21.62 7.99 -6.12
CA ASP A 901 -21.27 6.84 -5.29
C ASP A 901 -21.03 5.57 -6.14
N VAL A 902 -21.79 4.48 -6.00
CA VAL A 902 -21.50 3.22 -6.71
C VAL A 902 -22.38 3.07 -7.94
N GLY A 903 -21.79 2.96 -9.12
CA GLY A 903 -22.50 2.77 -10.38
C GLY A 903 -21.82 3.48 -11.53
N ASN A 904 -22.34 3.30 -12.75
CA ASN A 904 -21.88 4.07 -13.91
C ASN A 904 -22.81 5.28 -14.10
N ASP A 905 -22.42 6.41 -13.53
CA ASP A 905 -23.30 7.56 -13.32
C ASP A 905 -23.10 8.68 -14.35
N ILE A 906 -24.10 9.55 -14.44
CA ILE A 906 -24.08 10.76 -15.25
C ILE A 906 -24.36 11.97 -14.35
N LEU A 907 -23.33 12.77 -14.10
CA LEU A 907 -23.42 13.95 -13.26
C LEU A 907 -23.17 15.22 -14.07
N MET A 908 -24.07 16.20 -13.95
CA MET A 908 -23.99 17.48 -14.67
C MET A 908 -24.17 18.64 -13.67
N GLY A 909 -23.11 19.42 -13.45
CA GLY A 909 -23.11 20.60 -12.56
C GLY A 909 -23.99 21.71 -13.10
N GLY A 910 -23.63 22.26 -14.25
CA GLY A 910 -24.42 23.24 -14.97
C GLY A 910 -23.74 24.61 -15.03
N ALA A 911 -24.26 25.59 -14.30
CA ALA A 911 -23.73 26.95 -14.26
C ALA A 911 -23.33 27.33 -12.83
N ASP A 912 -22.31 28.17 -12.71
CA ASP A 912 -21.60 28.52 -11.47
C ASP A 912 -20.64 27.40 -11.00
N ASN A 913 -20.02 27.52 -9.83
CA ASN A 913 -18.90 26.66 -9.45
C ASN A 913 -19.37 25.39 -8.73
N ASP A 914 -19.28 24.26 -9.40
CA ASP A 914 -19.83 22.99 -8.93
C ASP A 914 -18.77 22.06 -8.33
N ARG A 915 -19.23 21.14 -7.47
CA ARG A 915 -18.44 20.04 -6.92
C ARG A 915 -19.09 18.71 -7.27
N ILE A 916 -18.41 17.94 -8.10
CA ILE A 916 -18.93 16.71 -8.68
C ILE A 916 -17.98 15.56 -8.32
N LEU A 917 -18.53 14.49 -7.73
CA LEU A 917 -17.82 13.26 -7.38
C LEU A 917 -18.55 12.07 -8.01
N GLY A 918 -17.87 11.32 -8.89
CA GLY A 918 -18.40 10.10 -9.52
C GLY A 918 -18.56 9.00 -8.49
N GLY A 919 -17.44 8.44 -8.03
CA GLY A 919 -17.40 7.38 -7.04
C GLY A 919 -16.79 6.12 -7.65
N ALA A 920 -17.43 4.97 -7.52
CA ALA A 920 -16.95 3.71 -8.08
C ALA A 920 -17.81 3.30 -9.28
N GLY A 921 -17.18 3.08 -10.44
CA GLY A 921 -17.81 2.73 -11.71
C GLY A 921 -17.30 3.62 -12.85
N GLY A 922 -17.74 3.35 -14.07
CA GLY A 922 -17.37 4.17 -15.23
C GLY A 922 -18.31 5.35 -15.41
N ASP A 923 -17.93 6.51 -14.85
CA ASP A 923 -18.76 7.69 -14.73
C ASP A 923 -18.58 8.72 -15.84
N ARG A 924 -19.59 9.57 -16.02
CA ARG A 924 -19.53 10.73 -16.91
C ARG A 924 -19.89 12.02 -16.17
N LEU A 925 -18.88 12.84 -15.91
CA LEU A 925 -18.99 14.10 -15.18
C LEU A 925 -18.87 15.29 -16.13
N VAL A 926 -19.75 16.28 -15.99
CA VAL A 926 -19.74 17.53 -16.75
C VAL A 926 -19.88 18.71 -15.79
N GLY A 927 -18.85 19.56 -15.71
CA GLY A 927 -18.85 20.79 -14.90
C GLY A 927 -19.80 21.81 -15.50
N GLY A 928 -19.44 22.38 -16.65
CA GLY A 928 -20.28 23.30 -17.39
C GLY A 928 -19.67 24.69 -17.48
N ALA A 929 -20.33 25.70 -16.91
CA ALA A 929 -19.82 27.06 -16.89
C ALA A 929 -19.55 27.51 -15.46
N GLY A 930 -18.31 27.85 -15.13
CA GLY A 930 -17.90 28.07 -13.74
C GLY A 930 -16.56 27.39 -13.49
N ASN A 931 -15.92 27.67 -12.36
CA ASN A 931 -14.68 27.00 -11.99
C ASN A 931 -15.03 25.74 -11.19
N ASP A 932 -15.17 24.63 -11.88
CA ASP A 932 -15.72 23.41 -11.34
C ASP A 932 -14.64 22.50 -10.76
N ARG A 933 -15.04 21.64 -9.82
CA ARG A 933 -14.21 20.54 -9.30
C ARG A 933 -14.87 19.22 -9.60
N LEU A 934 -14.25 18.42 -10.46
CA LEU A 934 -14.67 17.09 -10.86
C LEU A 934 -13.67 16.05 -10.35
N VAL A 935 -14.18 14.97 -9.75
CA VAL A 935 -13.39 13.81 -9.33
C VAL A 935 -14.12 12.56 -9.83
N GLY A 936 -13.47 11.77 -10.69
CA GLY A 936 -14.01 10.51 -11.22
C GLY A 936 -14.15 9.47 -10.12
N GLY A 937 -13.03 8.96 -9.63
CA GLY A 937 -12.98 7.96 -8.56
C GLY A 937 -12.38 6.66 -9.08
N ASP A 938 -12.99 5.52 -8.79
CA ASP A 938 -12.55 4.22 -9.29
C ASP A 938 -13.35 3.87 -10.54
N GLY A 939 -12.71 3.35 -11.59
CA GLY A 939 -13.37 2.94 -12.83
C GLY A 939 -12.83 3.69 -14.05
N VAL A 940 -13.52 3.58 -15.18
CA VAL A 940 -13.08 4.25 -16.42
C VAL A 940 -13.97 5.45 -16.68
N ASP A 941 -13.48 6.62 -16.31
CA ASP A 941 -14.28 7.84 -16.23
C ASP A 941 -14.11 8.78 -17.42
N THR A 942 -15.10 9.64 -17.62
CA THR A 942 -15.05 10.76 -18.57
C THR A 942 -15.42 12.07 -17.88
N LEU A 943 -14.45 12.97 -17.74
CA LEU A 943 -14.60 14.27 -17.09
C LEU A 943 -14.49 15.40 -18.12
N LEU A 944 -15.48 16.28 -18.12
CA LEU A 944 -15.54 17.47 -18.97
C LEU A 944 -15.64 18.72 -18.09
N GLY A 945 -14.58 19.54 -18.07
CA GLY A 945 -14.50 20.79 -17.29
C GLY A 945 -15.53 21.81 -17.76
N GLY A 946 -15.25 22.52 -18.84
CA GLY A 946 -16.13 23.62 -19.20
C GLY A 946 -15.47 24.74 -19.96
N SER A 947 -16.00 25.95 -19.81
CA SER A 947 -15.44 27.15 -20.46
C SER A 947 -14.50 27.97 -19.57
N ASP A 948 -14.38 27.61 -18.30
CA ASP A 948 -13.72 28.39 -17.25
C ASP A 948 -12.67 27.54 -16.53
N ALA A 949 -12.03 28.04 -15.45
CA ALA A 949 -10.84 27.39 -14.91
C ALA A 949 -11.17 26.25 -13.95
N ASP A 950 -11.09 25.02 -14.45
CA ASP A 950 -11.58 23.83 -13.77
C ASP A 950 -10.48 23.02 -13.08
N THR A 951 -10.89 22.14 -12.16
CA THR A 951 -10.02 21.11 -11.55
C THR A 951 -10.62 19.73 -11.76
N LEU A 952 -9.92 18.90 -12.54
CA LEU A 952 -10.34 17.53 -12.88
C LEU A 952 -9.34 16.53 -12.28
N VAL A 953 -9.86 15.46 -11.69
CA VAL A 953 -9.08 14.34 -11.16
C VAL A 953 -9.72 13.05 -11.64
N GLY A 954 -8.99 12.22 -12.37
CA GLY A 954 -9.46 10.92 -12.88
C GLY A 954 -9.67 9.95 -11.71
N GLY A 955 -8.57 9.39 -11.21
CA GLY A 955 -8.60 8.48 -10.08
C GLY A 955 -7.94 7.16 -10.45
N VAL A 956 -8.61 6.04 -10.18
CA VAL A 956 -8.12 4.70 -10.51
C VAL A 956 -8.81 4.23 -11.78
N GLY A 957 -8.06 4.09 -12.88
CA GLY A 957 -8.53 3.48 -14.12
C GLY A 957 -8.13 4.32 -15.33
N ASN A 958 -8.47 3.86 -16.54
CA ASN A 958 -7.99 4.48 -17.78
C ASN A 958 -8.88 5.65 -18.22
N ASP A 959 -8.72 6.83 -17.62
CA ASP A 959 -9.66 7.92 -17.67
C ASP A 959 -9.51 8.85 -18.87
N ARG A 960 -10.58 9.63 -19.13
CA ARG A 960 -10.60 10.68 -20.16
C ARG A 960 -10.97 12.03 -19.55
N LEU A 961 -9.99 12.92 -19.44
CA LEU A 961 -10.16 14.27 -18.90
C LEU A 961 -10.05 15.32 -20.01
N SER A 962 -10.98 16.28 -20.02
CA SER A 962 -10.95 17.42 -20.95
C SER A 962 -11.31 18.72 -20.23
N GLY A 963 -10.34 19.64 -20.11
CA GLY A 963 -10.57 21.00 -19.58
C GLY A 963 -11.44 21.85 -20.51
N GLN A 964 -11.22 21.72 -21.82
CA GLN A 964 -11.87 22.46 -22.91
C GLN A 964 -11.43 23.92 -23.01
N GLY A 965 -11.93 24.83 -22.18
CA GLY A 965 -11.46 26.22 -22.17
C GLY A 965 -11.32 26.67 -20.75
N GLY A 966 -10.29 27.45 -20.42
CA GLY A 966 -10.01 27.73 -19.02
C GLY A 966 -8.52 27.86 -18.76
N ASN A 967 -8.10 27.87 -17.49
CA ASN A 967 -6.71 27.53 -17.17
C ASN A 967 -6.81 26.38 -16.18
N ASP A 968 -6.78 25.17 -16.72
CA ASP A 968 -7.30 24.02 -16.01
C ASP A 968 -6.21 23.30 -15.22
N ARG A 969 -6.62 22.59 -14.17
CA ARG A 969 -5.76 21.69 -13.41
C ARG A 969 -6.30 20.29 -13.57
N MET A 970 -5.51 19.43 -14.18
CA MET A 970 -5.91 18.04 -14.46
C MET A 970 -4.90 17.08 -13.88
N ARG A 971 -5.39 16.00 -13.27
CA ARG A 971 -4.58 14.89 -12.77
C ARG A 971 -5.20 13.55 -13.17
N GLY A 972 -4.45 12.69 -13.83
CA GLY A 972 -4.86 11.31 -14.15
C GLY A 972 -4.87 10.42 -12.90
N ASN A 973 -3.71 10.35 -12.23
CA ASN A 973 -3.34 9.49 -11.11
C ASN A 973 -2.82 8.11 -11.52
N LEU A 974 -3.63 7.05 -11.51
CA LEU A 974 -3.15 5.69 -11.75
C LEU A 974 -3.74 5.16 -13.05
N SER A 975 -2.98 4.33 -13.76
CA SER A 975 -3.34 3.70 -15.04
C SER A 975 -3.12 4.63 -16.26
N ALA A 976 -3.48 4.17 -17.45
CA ALA A 976 -3.17 4.89 -18.69
C ALA A 976 -4.28 5.88 -19.08
N ASP A 977 -4.04 7.16 -18.77
CA ASP A 977 -5.00 8.24 -18.91
C ASP A 977 -4.86 9.04 -20.21
N VAL A 978 -5.93 9.75 -20.57
CA VAL A 978 -5.95 10.72 -21.66
C VAL A 978 -6.39 12.09 -21.15
N LEU A 979 -5.46 13.04 -21.10
CA LEU A 979 -5.68 14.42 -20.65
C LEU A 979 -5.62 15.40 -21.83
N ASN A 980 -6.68 16.20 -22.01
CA ASN A 980 -6.74 17.26 -23.02
C ASN A 980 -7.02 18.62 -22.36
N GLY A 981 -6.05 19.53 -22.39
CA GLY A 981 -6.16 20.85 -21.75
C GLY A 981 -7.19 21.70 -22.48
N GLY A 982 -6.92 21.95 -23.76
CA GLY A 982 -7.83 22.70 -24.61
C GLY A 982 -7.31 24.13 -24.78
N ALA A 983 -8.13 25.12 -24.50
CA ALA A 983 -7.77 26.52 -24.68
C ALA A 983 -7.46 27.19 -23.35
N GLY A 984 -6.22 27.67 -23.21
CA GLY A 984 -5.69 28.45 -22.09
C GLY A 984 -4.48 27.75 -21.48
N ASN A 985 -3.99 28.23 -20.34
CA ASN A 985 -2.70 27.79 -19.79
C ASN A 985 -2.93 26.69 -18.75
N ASP A 986 -2.85 25.45 -19.19
CA ASP A 986 -3.30 24.30 -18.42
C ASP A 986 -2.14 23.66 -17.66
N ARG A 987 -2.48 22.96 -16.59
CA ARG A 987 -1.55 22.16 -15.79
C ARG A 987 -2.04 20.73 -15.77
N GLN A 988 -1.28 19.85 -16.40
CA GLN A 988 -1.58 18.43 -16.53
C GLN A 988 -0.51 17.61 -15.81
N PHE A 989 -0.96 16.64 -15.03
CA PHE A 989 -0.12 15.61 -14.45
C PHE A 989 -0.74 14.25 -14.78
N GLY A 990 -0.02 13.41 -15.52
CA GLY A 990 -0.47 12.06 -15.87
C GLY A 990 -0.56 11.21 -14.61
N GLY A 991 0.59 10.82 -14.05
CA GLY A 991 0.66 10.04 -12.83
C GLY A 991 1.47 8.77 -13.07
N ALA A 992 0.96 7.60 -12.69
CA ALA A 992 1.56 6.31 -13.03
C ALA A 992 0.74 5.66 -14.14
N GLY A 993 1.39 4.91 -15.05
CA GLY A 993 0.78 4.38 -16.26
C GLY A 993 1.18 5.14 -17.52
N ASN A 994 0.89 4.56 -18.69
CA ASN A 994 1.33 5.12 -19.97
C ASN A 994 0.36 6.20 -20.49
N ASP A 995 0.58 7.45 -20.09
CA ASP A 995 -0.37 8.53 -20.27
C ASP A 995 -0.26 9.25 -21.61
N ARG A 996 -1.37 9.91 -22.00
CA ARG A 996 -1.42 10.80 -23.17
C ARG A 996 -1.87 12.19 -22.75
N LEU A 997 -0.93 13.12 -22.66
CA LEU A 997 -1.16 14.52 -22.30
C LEU A 997 -1.11 15.41 -23.55
N ASN A 998 -2.10 16.28 -23.70
CA ASN A 998 -2.20 17.20 -24.83
C ASN A 998 -2.62 18.59 -24.33
N GLY A 999 -1.68 19.55 -24.32
CA GLY A 999 -1.91 20.93 -23.90
C GLY A 999 -2.86 21.67 -24.84
N GLN A 1000 -2.67 21.47 -26.14
CA GLN A 1000 -3.39 22.13 -27.23
C GLN A 1000 -3.05 23.62 -27.37
N GLY A 1001 -3.71 24.54 -26.69
CA GLY A 1001 -3.57 25.97 -26.98
C GLY A 1001 -3.38 26.82 -25.74
N GLY A 1002 -2.17 27.25 -25.46
CA GLY A 1002 -1.81 28.14 -24.35
C GLY A 1002 -0.38 27.90 -23.94
N ASN A 1003 0.05 28.39 -22.77
CA ASN A 1003 1.39 28.10 -22.25
C ASN A 1003 1.23 27.04 -21.15
N ASP A 1004 1.34 25.78 -21.54
CA ASP A 1004 0.92 24.66 -20.73
C ASP A 1004 2.06 24.11 -19.88
N VAL A 1005 1.70 23.41 -18.80
CA VAL A 1005 2.62 22.62 -17.98
C VAL A 1005 2.18 21.17 -18.02
N LEU A 1006 2.93 20.33 -18.71
CA LEU A 1006 2.68 18.90 -18.84
C LEU A 1006 3.76 18.14 -18.08
N ARG A 1007 3.34 17.30 -17.15
CA ARG A 1007 4.19 16.34 -16.43
C ARG A 1007 3.64 14.95 -16.67
N GLY A 1008 4.42 14.09 -17.32
CA GLY A 1008 4.04 12.70 -17.61
C GLY A 1008 3.83 11.93 -16.32
N GLY A 1009 4.93 11.64 -15.63
CA GLY A 1009 4.91 11.01 -14.33
C GLY A 1009 5.83 9.79 -14.32
N ALA A 1010 5.30 8.60 -14.05
CA ALA A 1010 6.02 7.34 -14.23
C ALA A 1010 5.64 6.71 -15.58
N ASP A 1011 6.41 5.70 -15.98
CA ASP A 1011 6.17 4.90 -17.19
C ASP A 1011 6.34 5.65 -18.52
N ARG A 1012 5.84 5.11 -19.63
CA ARG A 1012 6.07 5.69 -20.97
C ARG A 1012 4.90 6.56 -21.38
N ASP A 1013 5.13 7.85 -21.31
CA ASP A 1013 4.14 8.87 -21.63
C ASP A 1013 4.28 9.45 -23.04
N VAL A 1014 3.18 10.04 -23.51
CA VAL A 1014 3.14 10.88 -24.70
C VAL A 1014 2.69 12.28 -24.32
N LEU A 1015 3.61 13.25 -24.40
CA LEU A 1015 3.33 14.66 -24.11
C LEU A 1015 3.30 15.46 -25.41
N ARG A 1016 2.22 16.21 -25.64
CA ARG A 1016 2.09 17.17 -26.74
C ARG A 1016 1.80 18.56 -26.19
N GLY A 1017 2.74 19.49 -26.34
CA GLY A 1017 2.59 20.88 -25.87
C GLY A 1017 1.49 21.60 -26.63
N GLY A 1018 1.66 21.70 -27.95
CA GLY A 1018 0.65 22.30 -28.82
C GLY A 1018 1.08 23.69 -29.25
N ALA A 1019 0.27 24.72 -28.98
CA ALA A 1019 0.54 26.09 -29.40
C ALA A 1019 0.73 27.01 -28.20
N GLY A 1020 1.91 27.62 -28.06
CA GLY A 1020 2.28 28.54 -27.00
C GLY A 1020 3.64 28.14 -26.43
N ASN A 1021 4.04 28.68 -25.27
CA ASN A 1021 5.37 28.40 -24.71
C ASN A 1021 5.23 27.41 -23.55
N ASP A 1022 5.39 26.14 -23.86
CA ASP A 1022 5.02 25.05 -22.99
C ASP A 1022 6.18 24.59 -22.12
N ARG A 1023 5.86 23.91 -21.03
CA ARG A 1023 6.80 23.29 -20.10
C ARG A 1023 6.47 21.81 -20.02
N LEU A 1024 7.34 20.99 -20.57
CA LEU A 1024 7.14 19.55 -20.70
C LEU A 1024 8.20 18.82 -19.88
N ALA A 1025 7.77 17.90 -19.03
CA ALA A 1025 8.63 17.00 -18.28
C ALA A 1025 8.06 15.59 -18.40
N GLY A 1026 8.79 14.67 -19.03
CA GLY A 1026 8.41 13.25 -19.05
C GLY A 1026 8.38 12.67 -17.64
N GLU A 1027 9.42 12.99 -16.87
CA GLU A 1027 9.67 12.50 -15.51
C GLU A 1027 10.29 11.11 -15.48
N LEU A 1028 9.76 10.11 -14.79
CA LEU A 1028 10.35 8.77 -14.78
C LEU A 1028 9.83 7.98 -15.98
N GLY A 1029 10.72 7.45 -16.82
CA GLY A 1029 10.30 6.63 -17.95
C GLY A 1029 11.05 6.94 -19.23
N ASN A 1030 10.51 6.47 -20.36
CA ASN A 1030 11.13 6.71 -21.67
C ASN A 1030 10.09 7.38 -22.57
N ASP A 1031 9.98 8.70 -22.45
CA ASP A 1031 8.80 9.40 -22.93
C ASP A 1031 8.91 9.89 -24.37
N LEU A 1032 7.75 10.10 -24.99
CA LEU A 1032 7.64 10.71 -26.30
C LEU A 1032 7.11 12.14 -26.18
N ILE A 1033 7.93 13.10 -26.58
CA ILE A 1033 7.61 14.53 -26.46
C ILE A 1033 7.48 15.17 -27.84
N GLU A 1034 6.37 15.88 -28.04
CA GLU A 1034 6.12 16.81 -29.16
C GLU A 1034 5.92 18.21 -28.56
N THR A 1035 6.86 19.11 -28.83
CA THR A 1035 6.86 20.47 -28.28
C THR A 1035 5.79 21.33 -28.94
N GLY A 1036 5.63 21.24 -30.26
CA GLY A 1036 4.68 22.03 -31.01
C GLY A 1036 5.22 23.40 -31.40
N ALA A 1037 4.40 24.43 -31.28
CA ALA A 1037 4.65 25.76 -31.77
C ALA A 1037 4.83 26.76 -30.63
N GLY A 1038 6.06 27.21 -30.40
CA GLY A 1038 6.34 28.36 -29.55
C GLY A 1038 7.77 28.38 -29.10
N ARG A 1039 8.01 28.61 -27.81
CA ARG A 1039 9.36 28.57 -27.22
C ARG A 1039 9.32 27.66 -26.01
N ASP A 1040 9.46 26.38 -26.27
CA ASP A 1040 9.09 25.36 -25.31
C ASP A 1040 10.27 25.01 -24.41
N ARG A 1041 9.97 24.44 -23.25
CA ARG A 1041 10.95 24.05 -22.25
C ARG A 1041 10.78 22.59 -21.90
N ILE A 1042 11.77 21.79 -22.29
CA ILE A 1042 11.84 20.37 -21.98
C ILE A 1042 12.72 20.20 -20.74
N PHE A 1043 12.18 19.67 -19.65
CA PHE A 1043 12.91 19.46 -18.41
C PHE A 1043 13.55 18.08 -18.41
N ILE A 1044 14.85 18.03 -18.12
CA ILE A 1044 15.58 16.78 -17.93
C ILE A 1044 16.35 16.80 -16.61
N ARG A 1045 16.36 15.66 -15.93
CA ARG A 1045 17.13 15.38 -14.70
C ARG A 1045 17.81 14.02 -14.81
N PRO A 1046 18.87 13.78 -14.04
CA PRO A 1046 19.39 12.42 -13.85
C PRO A 1046 18.36 11.49 -13.23
N GLY A 1047 18.34 10.24 -13.66
CA GLY A 1047 17.48 9.18 -13.13
C GLY A 1047 16.04 9.21 -13.66
N GLN A 1048 15.72 10.12 -14.58
CA GLN A 1048 14.39 10.26 -15.19
C GLN A 1048 14.14 9.27 -16.35
N GLY A 1049 15.19 8.59 -16.82
CA GLY A 1049 15.08 7.71 -17.99
C GLY A 1049 15.43 8.43 -19.29
N PHE A 1050 15.02 7.88 -20.44
CA PHE A 1050 15.53 8.27 -21.76
C PHE A 1050 14.42 8.72 -22.71
N ASP A 1051 14.21 10.04 -22.71
CA ASP A 1051 13.14 10.67 -23.46
C ASP A 1051 13.50 10.93 -24.92
N ARG A 1052 12.46 11.04 -25.75
CA ARG A 1052 12.57 11.29 -27.18
C ARG A 1052 11.71 12.47 -27.58
N VAL A 1053 12.35 13.52 -28.10
CA VAL A 1053 11.66 14.70 -28.66
C VAL A 1053 11.64 14.61 -30.17
N THR A 1054 10.46 14.78 -30.76
CA THR A 1054 10.24 14.51 -32.19
C THR A 1054 10.34 15.73 -33.12
N ASP A 1055 10.18 16.93 -32.58
CA ASP A 1055 10.01 18.18 -33.36
C ASP A 1055 10.80 19.38 -32.81
N PHE A 1056 11.85 19.13 -32.02
CA PHE A 1056 12.69 20.16 -31.41
C PHE A 1056 13.15 21.23 -32.42
N THR A 1057 12.86 22.50 -32.14
CA THR A 1057 13.19 23.64 -32.98
C THR A 1057 14.32 24.49 -32.36
N ASP A 1058 15.52 24.36 -32.95
CA ASP A 1058 16.71 25.16 -32.60
C ASP A 1058 16.43 26.68 -32.58
N GLY A 1059 16.91 27.36 -31.53
CA GLY A 1059 16.74 28.78 -31.32
C GLY A 1059 15.35 29.22 -30.86
N GLN A 1060 14.38 28.31 -30.79
CA GLN A 1060 13.05 28.53 -30.21
C GLN A 1060 12.92 27.79 -28.88
N ASP A 1061 13.11 26.47 -28.92
CA ASP A 1061 12.95 25.56 -27.79
C ASP A 1061 14.21 25.51 -26.93
N ARG A 1062 14.02 25.09 -25.69
CA ARG A 1062 15.09 25.02 -24.70
C ARG A 1062 15.00 23.76 -23.87
N ILE A 1063 16.17 23.23 -23.53
CA ILE A 1063 16.33 22.10 -22.62
C ILE A 1063 16.70 22.66 -21.25
N VAL A 1064 15.84 22.47 -20.27
CA VAL A 1064 16.07 22.91 -18.90
C VAL A 1064 16.80 21.82 -18.14
N LEU A 1065 17.97 22.17 -17.62
CA LEU A 1065 18.84 21.26 -16.89
C LEU A 1065 18.52 21.36 -15.40
N ASP A 1066 17.81 20.37 -14.85
CA ASP A 1066 17.59 20.33 -13.41
C ASP A 1066 18.56 19.36 -12.72
N ARG A 1067 19.24 19.86 -11.68
CA ARG A 1067 20.29 19.15 -10.93
C ARG A 1067 21.49 18.68 -11.78
N ILE A 1068 21.66 19.20 -13.00
CA ILE A 1068 22.82 18.99 -13.88
C ILE A 1068 23.27 20.29 -14.54
N ASN A 1069 24.54 20.34 -14.95
CA ASN A 1069 25.11 21.50 -15.64
C ASN A 1069 25.54 21.13 -17.06
N PHE A 1070 25.48 22.08 -17.99
CA PHE A 1070 25.85 21.89 -19.41
C PHE A 1070 27.23 21.25 -19.61
N GLY A 1071 28.22 21.61 -18.78
CA GLY A 1071 29.58 21.06 -18.86
C GLY A 1071 29.70 19.56 -18.54
N GLN A 1072 28.64 18.93 -18.02
CA GLN A 1072 28.59 17.50 -17.71
C GLN A 1072 28.00 16.67 -18.86
N LEU A 1073 27.47 17.31 -19.90
CA LEU A 1073 26.78 16.66 -20.99
C LEU A 1073 27.75 16.19 -22.09
N SER A 1074 27.44 15.05 -22.69
CA SER A 1074 27.97 14.60 -23.97
C SER A 1074 26.86 14.69 -25.01
N ILE A 1075 27.10 15.46 -26.06
CA ILE A 1075 26.14 15.67 -27.15
C ILE A 1075 26.74 15.04 -28.41
N GLN A 1076 26.08 14.02 -28.94
CA GLN A 1076 26.60 13.18 -30.02
C GLN A 1076 25.58 13.03 -31.15
N GLN A 1077 26.02 13.18 -32.40
CA GLN A 1077 25.20 12.79 -33.54
C GLN A 1077 25.07 11.27 -33.61
N ARG A 1078 23.84 10.77 -33.75
CA ARG A 1078 23.48 9.36 -34.01
C ARG A 1078 22.57 9.32 -35.23
N ASN A 1079 23.12 8.96 -36.39
CA ASN A 1079 22.41 9.03 -37.67
C ASN A 1079 21.82 10.44 -37.92
N THR A 1080 20.50 10.57 -38.00
CA THR A 1080 19.76 11.83 -38.18
C THR A 1080 19.43 12.53 -36.87
N ASP A 1081 19.75 11.93 -35.72
CA ASP A 1081 19.27 12.35 -34.40
C ASP A 1081 20.45 12.82 -33.52
N VAL A 1082 20.17 13.61 -32.48
CA VAL A 1082 21.14 14.04 -31.48
C VAL A 1082 20.86 13.32 -30.17
N LEU A 1083 21.86 12.60 -29.66
CA LEU A 1083 21.83 11.98 -28.34
C LEU A 1083 22.52 12.91 -27.32
N ILE A 1084 21.83 13.22 -26.24
CA ILE A 1084 22.34 13.94 -25.07
C ILE A 1084 22.47 12.96 -23.91
N SER A 1085 23.66 12.85 -23.34
CA SER A 1085 23.98 11.90 -22.27
C SER A 1085 24.84 12.53 -21.18
N ARG A 1086 24.87 11.94 -19.98
CA ARG A 1086 25.76 12.31 -18.86
C ARG A 1086 26.57 11.07 -18.43
N GLY A 1087 27.86 11.04 -18.74
CA GLY A 1087 28.63 9.81 -18.55
C GLY A 1087 28.08 8.67 -19.43
N THR A 1088 27.63 7.58 -18.81
CA THR A 1088 26.98 6.43 -19.49
C THR A 1088 25.46 6.55 -19.58
N GLU A 1089 24.86 7.46 -18.82
CA GLU A 1089 23.42 7.68 -18.73
C GLU A 1089 22.90 8.46 -19.95
N ARG A 1090 21.90 7.92 -20.65
CA ARG A 1090 21.23 8.59 -21.77
C ARG A 1090 20.06 9.40 -21.23
N LEU A 1091 19.99 10.68 -21.55
CA LEU A 1091 18.97 11.59 -21.02
C LEU A 1091 17.91 11.96 -22.05
N LEU A 1092 18.34 12.31 -23.27
CA LEU A 1092 17.41 12.84 -24.28
C LEU A 1092 17.88 12.49 -25.70
N LEU A 1093 16.94 12.12 -26.56
CA LEU A 1093 17.12 11.96 -28.00
C LEU A 1093 16.31 13.01 -28.74
N LEU A 1094 16.98 13.94 -29.42
CA LEU A 1094 16.33 14.89 -30.33
C LEU A 1094 16.32 14.30 -31.74
N GLN A 1095 15.13 14.04 -32.27
CA GLN A 1095 15.00 13.44 -33.59
C GLN A 1095 15.13 14.43 -34.72
N ASN A 1096 15.72 13.97 -35.83
CA ASN A 1096 15.90 14.78 -37.04
C ASN A 1096 16.67 16.10 -36.80
N THR A 1097 17.36 16.21 -35.66
CA THR A 1097 18.18 17.35 -35.28
C THR A 1097 19.64 17.09 -35.63
N ARG A 1098 20.36 18.13 -36.05
CA ARG A 1098 21.80 18.01 -36.30
C ARG A 1098 22.56 18.58 -35.10
N VAL A 1099 23.63 17.91 -34.68
CA VAL A 1099 24.45 18.35 -33.54
C VAL A 1099 25.07 19.73 -33.73
N GLY A 1100 25.25 20.19 -34.98
CA GLY A 1100 25.73 21.54 -35.29
C GLY A 1100 24.71 22.65 -35.08
N ASP A 1101 23.45 22.29 -34.91
CA ASP A 1101 22.31 23.18 -34.61
C ASP A 1101 22.01 23.16 -33.09
N ILE A 1102 22.91 22.65 -32.24
CA ILE A 1102 22.78 22.65 -30.78
C ILE A 1102 23.97 23.38 -30.14
N SER A 1103 23.68 24.31 -29.25
CA SER A 1103 24.64 25.19 -28.58
C SER A 1103 24.35 25.31 -27.08
N ASP A 1104 25.19 26.04 -26.34
CA ASP A 1104 24.96 26.35 -24.92
C ASP A 1104 23.74 27.26 -24.71
N ALA A 1105 23.29 27.99 -25.74
CA ALA A 1105 22.13 28.87 -25.67
C ALA A 1105 20.78 28.12 -25.65
N ASP A 1106 20.79 26.84 -26.04
CA ASP A 1106 19.63 25.95 -26.06
C ASP A 1106 19.39 25.30 -24.70
N PHE A 1107 20.28 25.51 -23.73
CA PHE A 1107 20.19 24.99 -22.37
C PHE A 1107 19.96 26.13 -21.36
N VAL A 1108 19.17 25.87 -20.32
CA VAL A 1108 18.85 26.85 -19.24
C VAL A 1108 19.05 26.27 -17.87
#